data_AF-R7H371-F1
#
_entry.id   AF-R7H371-F1
#
_cell.length_a   1.000
_cell.length_b   1.000
_cell.length_c   1.000
_cell.angle_alpha   90.00
_cell.angle_beta   90.00
_cell.angle_gamma   90.00
#
_symmetry.space_group_name_H-M   'P 1'
#
loop_
_entity.id
_entity.type
_entity.pdbx_description
1 polymer ?
#
loop_
_entity_poly.entity_id
_entity_poly.type
_entity_poly.pdbx_seq_one_letter_code
_entity_poly.pdbx_strand_id
1 'polypeptide(L)'
;MKNRLLSILVFAATLVTLPASAGEHKTSSNGGLDIRLKNYVLATRAKNVVYAVQPYMESYSVDDARRVLTLNVSTGFATQNFTEKSVGYYYKRLAKALPKPYNRYRLCINTAGMPIEMLVPGAKLRDGSAPAGWGRIDYCDAPWVMNESQPHFVSHGLFDRHIALWQSHGIYYDQKKNKWKWQRPNLFCTNEDLFTQTIVVPYLIPMLERAGAVVYTPRERDWQRNEVIVDNDAEKGYVEDNGREKWRTTEERGFAFHRGMYRDGENPFEQGTARMVRTTKKNNESWASYQPTIPQSGRYAVYVSYQTIAKSVSDAQYIVVHKGERTLFRVNQQMGGGTWVYLGTFDFDAGNSAANRVIVTNSSAEKGVVTTDAVRFGGGMGNIQRGGATSGMPRCLEGARYSAQWAGAPYSVYSSKNGTDDYADDINTRSNMLNWLAGGSVYVPTHEGKKVPFELSLAVHSDAGATHVNDSIIGSLAICTTNFNDGRLAAGVSRQISHDFADMLLTGVQRDLTATYGKWTRRYLWDRNYSETRKPEVPSAIIETLSHQNFADMRRALDPNFRFTLARSLYKTILRYVNGNHSLACVVQPLPVSNFRIVRTADNQLQLSWLPVTDRLEPSAVPTTYNIYIAEGKNGFDNGRSVSSTSFTFTPKPNVVYQFRVTAVNRGGESFPSTTLAACVSAQAGARDVLVVDGFTRFAGPAVVDDGTRQGFDLDADMGVSLGINAGFVGRQIDFDRTRVGSEGPGALGYCEDEFAGKFFMGKQQNESVCHVADIASSGAYNVVSSSVEAVENGFVKLENYRVVDIMFGLQKDDGYSLVRYKTFSALLRKALESYVRGNGRVFVSGAYVASDMQLDVERSFMSNLFKVGFGGQNTNIATNLVDGLGISFDIIRRPNDRHYAAQSVDVVSPLAPAFCAMRYADGTDAAVAYDGIDHKAFVMGFPVECINNVRSRQQVMKAVMTFLAK
;
A
#
# COMPACT_ATOMS: atom_id res chain seq x y z
N MET A 1 23.96 -7.76 74.26
CA MET A 1 25.19 -6.92 74.23
C MET A 1 25.11 -6.01 73.02
N LYS A 2 25.14 -4.69 73.27
CA LYS A 2 25.55 -3.51 72.47
C LYS A 2 25.81 -3.73 70.96
N ASN A 3 25.46 -2.86 70.01
CA ASN A 3 24.78 -1.56 69.99
C ASN A 3 24.35 -1.26 68.53
N ARG A 4 23.39 -0.35 68.42
CA ARG A 4 22.69 0.21 67.25
C ARG A 4 23.52 0.87 66.12
N LEU A 5 22.84 0.93 64.96
CA LEU A 5 22.72 2.03 63.95
C LEU A 5 23.85 2.28 62.94
N LEU A 6 23.56 2.09 61.64
CA LEU A 6 23.26 3.21 60.71
C LEU A 6 22.68 2.73 59.36
N SER A 7 21.67 3.45 58.89
CA SER A 7 20.94 3.31 57.64
C SER A 7 21.74 3.80 56.42
N ILE A 8 21.68 3.13 55.26
CA ILE A 8 21.86 3.76 53.94
C ILE A 8 20.89 3.15 52.93
N LEU A 9 20.08 4.01 52.32
CA LEU A 9 19.23 3.78 51.16
C LEU A 9 20.04 3.22 49.98
N VAL A 10 19.57 2.14 49.36
CA VAL A 10 19.98 1.78 48.01
C VAL A 10 19.03 2.46 47.03
N PHE A 11 19.45 3.60 46.50
CA PHE A 11 18.85 4.23 45.33
C PHE A 11 19.19 3.37 44.10
N ALA A 12 18.19 2.70 43.52
CA ALA A 12 18.31 2.12 42.19
C ALA A 12 18.25 3.27 41.17
N ALA A 13 19.41 3.77 40.76
CA ALA A 13 19.53 4.69 39.64
C ALA A 13 19.24 3.93 38.34
N THR A 14 18.07 4.17 37.76
CA THR A 14 17.80 3.95 36.34
C THR A 14 18.87 4.68 35.52
N LEU A 15 19.76 3.93 34.87
CA LEU A 15 20.58 4.44 33.78
C LEU A 15 19.65 4.82 32.62
N VAL A 16 19.20 6.08 32.63
CA VAL A 16 18.84 6.78 31.41
C VAL A 16 20.15 6.96 30.65
N THR A 17 20.39 6.13 29.64
CA THR A 17 21.38 6.44 28.61
C THR A 17 20.86 7.66 27.84
N LEU A 18 21.24 8.83 28.34
CA LEU A 18 21.23 10.07 27.58
C LEU A 18 21.93 9.80 26.23
N PRO A 19 21.42 10.31 25.11
CA PRO A 19 22.16 10.28 23.86
C PRO A 19 23.51 10.93 24.12
N ALA A 20 24.60 10.25 23.73
CA ALA A 20 25.94 10.77 23.82
C ALA A 20 25.93 12.21 23.31
N SER A 21 26.19 13.15 24.21
CA SER A 21 26.36 14.55 23.86
C SER A 21 27.43 14.60 22.78
N ALA A 22 27.08 15.24 21.65
CA ALA A 22 28.04 15.73 20.69
C ALA A 22 29.24 16.31 21.44
N GLY A 23 30.45 15.93 21.01
CA GLY A 23 31.68 16.48 21.56
C GLY A 23 31.58 17.99 21.67
N GLU A 24 32.07 18.54 22.77
CA GLU A 24 32.02 19.96 23.11
C GLU A 24 32.30 20.83 21.87
N HIS A 25 31.24 21.41 21.34
CA HIS A 25 31.34 22.51 20.40
C HIS A 25 31.95 23.69 21.14
N LYS A 26 33.23 23.97 20.86
CA LYS A 26 33.80 25.30 21.10
C LYS A 26 32.93 26.32 20.34
N THR A 27 32.06 27.01 21.06
CA THR A 27 31.38 28.23 20.62
C THR A 27 32.40 29.35 20.54
N SER A 28 33.24 29.30 19.50
CA SER A 28 34.06 30.42 19.05
C SER A 28 33.17 31.44 18.33
N SER A 29 33.31 32.71 18.71
CA SER A 29 32.64 33.93 18.25
C SER A 29 32.26 34.01 16.75
N ASN A 30 31.15 33.39 16.33
CA ASN A 30 30.70 33.34 14.93
C ASN A 30 29.31 33.96 14.66
N GLY A 31 28.83 34.86 15.51
CA GLY A 31 27.51 35.52 15.34
C GLY A 31 27.33 36.22 13.98
N GLY A 32 28.41 36.69 13.35
CA GLY A 32 28.37 37.29 12.02
C GLY A 32 28.19 36.28 10.87
N LEU A 33 28.58 35.01 11.03
CA LEU A 33 28.43 33.98 10.00
C LEU A 33 26.99 33.46 9.93
N ASP A 34 26.39 33.16 11.09
CA ASP A 34 24.98 32.73 11.21
C ASP A 34 24.03 33.76 10.58
N ILE A 35 24.18 35.04 10.94
CA ILE A 35 23.36 36.14 10.39
C ILE A 35 23.53 36.23 8.86
N ARG A 36 24.75 36.10 8.34
CA ARG A 36 25.01 36.13 6.90
C ARG A 36 24.36 34.97 6.16
N LEU A 37 24.40 33.76 6.72
CA LEU A 37 23.78 32.57 6.14
C LEU A 37 22.26 32.67 6.17
N LYS A 38 21.66 33.11 7.28
CA LYS A 38 20.22 33.41 7.38
C LYS A 38 19.79 34.45 6.35
N ASN A 39 20.52 35.57 6.27
CA ASN A 39 20.25 36.63 5.29
C ASN A 39 20.44 36.14 3.85
N TYR A 40 21.45 35.29 3.59
CA TYR A 40 21.62 34.65 2.29
C TYR A 40 20.39 33.84 1.90
N VAL A 41 19.90 32.96 2.77
CA VAL A 41 18.71 32.14 2.46
C VAL A 41 17.48 33.01 2.22
N LEU A 42 17.23 34.02 3.06
CA LEU A 42 16.09 34.92 2.92
C LEU A 42 16.15 35.79 1.65
N ALA A 43 17.34 36.31 1.30
CA ALA A 43 17.54 37.18 0.15
C ALA A 43 17.75 36.42 -1.18
N THR A 44 17.84 35.09 -1.12
CA THR A 44 18.02 34.25 -2.30
C THR A 44 16.67 33.90 -2.89
N ARG A 45 16.35 34.53 -4.01
CA ARG A 45 15.20 34.23 -4.86
C ARG A 45 15.67 34.15 -6.30
N ALA A 46 15.40 33.04 -6.97
CA ALA A 46 15.65 32.96 -8.41
C ALA A 46 14.62 33.82 -9.17
N LYS A 47 15.06 34.44 -10.27
CA LYS A 47 14.20 35.17 -11.21
C LYS A 47 13.20 34.13 -11.75
N ASN A 48 11.92 34.22 -11.36
CA ASN A 48 10.82 33.30 -11.72
C ASN A 48 10.58 32.10 -10.79
N VAL A 49 11.13 32.07 -9.57
CA VAL A 49 10.73 31.09 -8.56
C VAL A 49 9.90 31.76 -7.48
N VAL A 50 8.65 31.31 -7.33
CA VAL A 50 7.77 31.69 -6.22
C VAL A 50 7.77 30.53 -5.23
N TYR A 51 8.29 30.77 -4.03
CA TYR A 51 8.23 29.78 -2.96
C TYR A 51 6.86 29.80 -2.32
N ALA A 52 6.21 28.63 -2.26
CA ALA A 52 4.95 28.50 -1.53
C ALA A 52 5.13 28.64 -0.01
N VAL A 53 6.28 28.18 0.49
CA VAL A 53 6.74 28.41 1.87
C VAL A 53 8.11 29.05 1.79
N GLN A 54 8.26 30.23 2.40
CA GLN A 54 9.52 30.97 2.36
C GLN A 54 10.66 30.12 2.96
N PRO A 55 11.74 29.84 2.19
CA PRO A 55 12.85 29.06 2.69
C PRO A 55 13.56 29.73 3.85
N TYR A 56 14.01 28.94 4.81
CA TYR A 56 14.84 29.37 5.93
C TYR A 56 16.00 28.41 6.15
N MET A 57 17.03 28.88 6.85
CA MET A 57 18.18 28.06 7.25
C MET A 57 17.79 27.19 8.45
N GLU A 58 17.92 25.87 8.30
CA GLU A 58 17.69 24.93 9.40
C GLU A 58 18.93 24.81 10.29
N SER A 59 20.10 24.67 9.67
CA SER A 59 21.39 24.58 10.36
C SER A 59 22.54 24.83 9.39
N TYR A 60 23.75 24.99 9.92
CA TYR A 60 24.97 24.94 9.13
C TYR A 60 26.07 24.23 9.92
N SER A 61 27.05 23.68 9.21
CA SER A 61 28.26 23.13 9.81
C SER A 61 29.50 23.58 9.02
N VAL A 62 30.61 23.72 9.74
CA VAL A 62 31.91 24.09 9.17
C VAL A 62 32.93 23.06 9.61
N ASP A 63 33.59 22.43 8.64
CA ASP A 63 34.75 21.56 8.84
C ASP A 63 35.98 22.32 8.34
N ASP A 64 36.65 23.03 9.25
CA ASP A 64 37.82 23.85 8.90
C ASP A 64 39.01 22.99 8.43
N ALA A 65 39.13 21.75 8.92
CA ALA A 65 40.20 20.84 8.54
C ALA A 65 40.07 20.40 7.07
N ARG A 66 38.85 20.04 6.65
CA ARG A 66 38.55 19.71 5.25
C ARG A 66 38.21 20.92 4.39
N ARG A 67 38.11 22.10 5.01
CA ARG A 67 37.67 23.36 4.38
C ARG A 67 36.32 23.21 3.68
N VAL A 68 35.33 22.67 4.39
CA VAL A 68 33.95 22.46 3.91
C VAL A 68 32.97 23.28 4.75
N LEU A 69 32.04 23.97 4.10
CA LEU A 69 30.88 24.59 4.76
C LEU A 69 29.61 23.98 4.18
N THR A 70 28.79 23.40 5.06
CA THR A 70 27.49 22.81 4.71
C THR A 70 26.37 23.69 5.27
N LEU A 71 25.47 24.12 4.40
CA LEU A 71 24.28 24.89 4.72
C LEU A 71 23.03 24.02 4.51
N ASN A 72 22.28 23.72 5.56
CA ASN A 72 21.02 22.99 5.47
C ASN A 72 19.85 23.98 5.41
N VAL A 73 19.04 23.86 4.36
CA VAL A 73 17.93 24.77 4.03
C VAL A 73 16.62 23.98 4.04
N SER A 74 15.59 24.58 4.63
CA SER A 74 14.24 24.02 4.74
C SER A 74 13.71 23.48 3.41
N THR A 75 12.84 22.48 3.47
CA THR A 75 12.21 21.82 2.32
C THR A 75 11.46 22.76 1.38
N GLY A 76 11.02 23.93 1.85
CA GLY A 76 10.47 25.00 1.01
C GLY A 76 11.40 25.35 -0.16
N PHE A 77 12.73 25.22 0.01
CA PHE A 77 13.70 25.44 -1.06
C PHE A 77 13.69 24.34 -2.13
N ALA A 78 13.31 23.11 -1.76
CA ALA A 78 13.24 21.95 -2.65
C ALA A 78 11.99 21.93 -3.55
N THR A 79 11.00 22.79 -3.27
CA THR A 79 9.75 22.88 -4.06
C THR A 79 9.96 23.41 -5.48
N GLN A 80 11.08 24.07 -5.74
CA GLN A 80 11.44 24.57 -7.07
C GLN A 80 12.10 23.48 -7.92
N ASN A 81 12.14 23.70 -9.24
CA ASN A 81 12.96 22.90 -10.14
C ASN A 81 14.40 23.41 -10.20
N PHE A 82 15.34 22.54 -9.85
CA PHE A 82 16.77 22.82 -9.98
C PHE A 82 17.26 22.46 -11.39
N THR A 83 18.09 23.35 -11.93
CA THR A 83 18.90 23.18 -13.14
C THR A 83 20.36 23.43 -12.78
N GLU A 84 21.30 22.95 -13.59
CA GLU A 84 22.73 23.24 -13.39
C GLU A 84 23.00 24.74 -13.27
N LYS A 85 22.32 25.54 -14.10
CA LYS A 85 22.40 27.00 -14.09
C LYS A 85 21.91 27.60 -12.77
N SER A 86 20.78 27.13 -12.23
CA SER A 86 20.27 27.62 -10.94
C SER A 86 21.17 27.21 -9.79
N VAL A 87 21.71 25.98 -9.82
CA VAL A 87 22.64 25.49 -8.79
C VAL A 87 23.92 26.33 -8.77
N GLY A 88 24.52 26.57 -9.94
CA GLY A 88 25.69 27.46 -10.07
C GLY A 88 25.40 28.89 -9.60
N TYR A 89 24.20 29.40 -9.87
CA TYR A 89 23.75 30.69 -9.35
C TYR A 89 23.73 30.74 -7.81
N TYR A 90 23.16 29.71 -7.16
CA TYR A 90 23.09 29.64 -5.69
C TYR A 90 24.47 29.57 -5.06
N TYR A 91 25.33 28.66 -5.52
CA TYR A 91 26.69 28.55 -5.00
C TYR A 91 27.52 29.82 -5.20
N LYS A 92 27.41 30.48 -6.36
CA LYS A 92 28.10 31.75 -6.63
C LYS A 92 27.62 32.87 -5.70
N ARG A 93 26.33 32.92 -5.37
CA ARG A 93 25.78 33.90 -4.41
C ARG A 93 26.21 33.59 -2.98
N LEU A 94 26.20 32.32 -2.57
CA LEU A 94 26.66 31.91 -1.25
C LEU A 94 28.13 32.29 -1.04
N ALA A 95 29.00 31.96 -1.99
CA ALA A 95 30.41 32.33 -1.94
C ALA A 95 30.62 33.85 -1.80
N LYS A 96 29.81 34.68 -2.47
CA LYS A 96 29.86 36.14 -2.34
C LYS A 96 29.36 36.67 -1.00
N ALA A 97 28.42 35.98 -0.37
CA ALA A 97 27.86 36.39 0.94
C ALA A 97 28.80 36.08 2.11
N LEU A 98 29.71 35.12 1.93
CA LEU A 98 30.62 34.63 2.95
C LEU A 98 31.93 35.46 3.06
N PRO A 99 32.45 35.70 4.28
CA PRO A 99 33.78 36.28 4.45
C PRO A 99 34.90 35.26 4.19
N LYS A 100 36.14 35.72 4.05
CA LYS A 100 37.32 34.84 4.09
C LYS A 100 37.50 34.27 5.52
N PRO A 101 37.95 33.02 5.69
CA PRO A 101 38.34 32.07 4.65
C PRO A 101 37.18 31.24 4.07
N TYR A 102 35.97 31.32 4.64
CA TYR A 102 34.82 30.48 4.29
C TYR A 102 34.35 30.60 2.84
N ASN A 103 34.49 31.77 2.20
CA ASN A 103 34.17 31.92 0.78
C ASN A 103 35.08 31.13 -0.18
N ARG A 104 36.20 30.58 0.33
CA ARG A 104 37.12 29.70 -0.39
C ARG A 104 36.98 28.24 0.03
N TYR A 105 36.01 27.91 0.89
CA TYR A 105 35.73 26.53 1.27
C TYR A 105 34.94 25.85 0.15
N ARG A 106 34.95 24.52 0.15
CA ARG A 106 33.96 23.77 -0.62
C ARG A 106 32.60 24.00 0.04
N LEU A 107 31.70 24.62 -0.71
CA LEU A 107 30.36 24.93 -0.23
C LEU A 107 29.42 23.78 -0.60
N CYS A 108 28.54 23.41 0.32
CA CYS A 108 27.47 22.46 0.11
C CYS A 108 26.16 23.08 0.58
N ILE A 109 25.14 23.13 -0.28
CA ILE A 109 23.79 23.53 0.10
C ILE A 109 22.92 22.27 0.06
N ASN A 110 22.39 21.88 1.20
CA ASN A 110 21.50 20.75 1.34
C ASN A 110 20.06 21.21 1.52
N THR A 111 19.13 20.48 0.94
CA THR A 111 17.69 20.59 1.22
C THR A 111 17.03 19.24 0.96
N ALA A 112 15.97 18.91 1.71
CA ALA A 112 15.29 17.61 1.62
C ALA A 112 16.27 16.40 1.68
N GLY A 113 17.28 16.50 2.56
CA GLY A 113 18.25 15.43 2.79
C GLY A 113 19.35 15.26 1.74
N MET A 114 19.41 16.11 0.70
CA MET A 114 20.38 15.98 -0.39
C MET A 114 21.04 17.31 -0.79
N PRO A 115 22.27 17.28 -1.33
CA PRO A 115 22.87 18.44 -1.99
C PRO A 115 22.02 18.90 -3.18
N ILE A 116 21.88 20.21 -3.37
CA ILE A 116 21.00 20.78 -4.41
C ILE A 116 21.42 20.42 -5.84
N GLU A 117 22.69 20.12 -6.08
CA GLU A 117 23.18 19.59 -7.36
C GLU A 117 22.64 18.19 -7.68
N MET A 118 22.31 17.40 -6.66
CA MET A 118 21.74 16.06 -6.82
C MET A 118 20.21 16.07 -6.94
N LEU A 119 19.58 17.26 -6.90
CA LEU A 119 18.15 17.46 -7.14
C LEU A 119 17.85 17.94 -8.57
N VAL A 120 18.88 18.06 -9.42
CA VAL A 120 18.73 18.33 -10.84
C VAL A 120 18.30 17.04 -11.53
N PRO A 121 17.18 17.00 -12.29
CA PRO A 121 16.77 15.81 -13.02
C PRO A 121 17.91 15.26 -13.88
N GLY A 122 18.17 13.96 -13.77
CA GLY A 122 19.28 13.30 -14.47
C GLY A 122 20.67 13.55 -13.86
N ALA A 123 20.77 14.11 -12.65
CA ALA A 123 22.04 14.36 -11.98
C ALA A 123 22.88 13.06 -11.88
N LYS A 124 24.10 13.14 -12.41
CA LYS A 124 25.03 12.02 -12.41
C LYS A 124 25.77 11.92 -11.08
N LEU A 125 25.83 10.70 -10.55
CA LEU A 125 26.70 10.35 -9.43
C LEU A 125 28.16 10.42 -9.87
N ARG A 126 29.07 10.66 -8.92
CA ARG A 126 30.51 10.75 -9.22
C ARG A 126 31.05 9.39 -9.67
N ASP A 127 32.07 9.40 -10.52
CA ASP A 127 32.75 8.18 -10.95
C ASP A 127 33.19 7.34 -9.75
N GLY A 128 32.86 6.05 -9.78
CA GLY A 128 33.13 5.09 -8.70
C GLY A 128 32.18 5.15 -7.49
N SER A 129 31.19 6.06 -7.48
CA SER A 129 30.17 6.11 -6.42
C SER A 129 28.89 5.34 -6.71
N ALA A 130 28.80 4.72 -7.89
CA ALA A 130 27.68 3.89 -8.32
C ALA A 130 28.17 2.72 -9.19
N PRO A 131 27.43 1.59 -9.27
CA PRO A 131 27.86 0.43 -10.05
C PRO A 131 28.01 0.70 -11.56
N ALA A 132 27.16 1.58 -12.13
CA ALA A 132 27.16 1.92 -13.55
C ALA A 132 27.10 0.71 -14.51
N GLY A 133 26.43 -0.38 -14.10
CA GLY A 133 26.49 -1.68 -14.76
C GLY A 133 25.96 -1.72 -16.20
N TRP A 134 25.09 -0.78 -16.58
CA TRP A 134 24.57 -0.68 -17.94
C TRP A 134 25.46 0.11 -18.91
N GLY A 135 26.43 0.88 -18.37
CA GLY A 135 27.31 1.71 -19.18
C GLY A 135 26.54 2.74 -20.03
N ARG A 136 26.47 2.51 -21.34
CA ARG A 136 25.75 3.38 -22.30
C ARG A 136 24.37 2.86 -22.70
N ILE A 137 23.98 1.68 -22.23
CA ILE A 137 22.67 1.08 -22.55
C ILE A 137 21.64 1.76 -21.65
N ASP A 138 20.73 2.52 -22.25
CA ASP A 138 19.65 3.19 -21.53
C ASP A 138 18.41 3.24 -22.43
N TYR A 139 17.24 3.06 -21.83
CA TYR A 139 15.96 3.26 -22.52
C TYR A 139 15.52 4.71 -22.32
N CYS A 140 15.17 5.39 -23.41
CA CYS A 140 14.85 6.84 -23.38
C CYS A 140 13.55 7.18 -24.13
N ASP A 141 12.76 6.19 -24.52
CA ASP A 141 11.49 6.39 -25.23
C ASP A 141 10.28 6.35 -24.25
N ALA A 142 9.05 6.47 -24.77
CA ALA A 142 7.85 6.49 -23.94
C ALA A 142 7.65 5.18 -23.15
N PRO A 143 7.27 5.22 -21.86
CA PRO A 143 7.02 4.02 -21.06
C PRO A 143 5.89 3.17 -21.67
N TRP A 144 5.83 1.89 -21.30
CA TRP A 144 4.81 0.98 -21.83
C TRP A 144 3.40 1.45 -21.47
N VAL A 145 3.22 1.90 -20.23
CA VAL A 145 1.99 2.53 -19.72
C VAL A 145 2.37 3.73 -18.85
N MET A 146 1.68 4.85 -19.04
CA MET A 146 1.80 6.06 -18.22
C MET A 146 0.43 6.61 -17.85
N ASN A 147 0.22 6.89 -16.56
CA ASN A 147 -0.95 7.62 -16.09
C ASN A 147 -0.77 9.12 -16.36
N GLU A 148 -1.44 9.63 -17.39
CA GLU A 148 -1.39 11.06 -17.77
C GLU A 148 -2.17 11.95 -16.78
N SER A 149 -3.13 11.38 -16.06
CA SER A 149 -3.92 12.10 -15.07
C SER A 149 -3.20 12.33 -13.73
N GLN A 150 -2.01 11.77 -13.52
CA GLN A 150 -1.25 11.94 -12.28
C GLN A 150 -0.84 13.42 -12.07
N PRO A 151 -1.06 14.02 -10.89
CA PRO A 151 -0.88 15.46 -10.67
C PRO A 151 0.57 15.87 -10.40
N HIS A 152 1.52 14.94 -10.50
CA HIS A 152 2.93 15.14 -10.22
C HIS A 152 3.80 14.30 -11.15
N PHE A 153 5.05 14.72 -11.32
CA PHE A 153 6.04 14.01 -12.13
C PHE A 153 7.17 13.46 -11.24
N VAL A 154 7.56 12.21 -11.47
CA VAL A 154 8.62 11.54 -10.72
C VAL A 154 9.94 11.67 -11.47
N SER A 155 10.88 12.44 -10.91
CA SER A 155 12.12 12.82 -11.61
C SER A 155 13.38 12.12 -11.11
N HIS A 156 13.33 11.55 -9.89
CA HIS A 156 14.45 10.88 -9.22
C HIS A 156 14.01 9.53 -8.64
N GLY A 157 12.87 9.01 -9.10
CA GLY A 157 12.34 7.70 -8.76
C GLY A 157 12.74 6.65 -9.80
N LEU A 158 11.74 5.97 -10.33
CA LEU A 158 11.81 4.89 -11.32
C LEU A 158 10.94 5.19 -12.56
N PHE A 159 10.58 6.45 -12.81
CA PHE A 159 9.89 6.84 -14.04
C PHE A 159 10.66 6.29 -15.25
N ASP A 160 9.93 5.76 -16.24
CA ASP A 160 10.42 5.08 -17.46
C ASP A 160 11.14 3.73 -17.29
N ARG A 161 11.29 3.25 -16.05
CA ARG A 161 11.96 1.98 -15.74
C ARG A 161 10.96 0.83 -15.72
N HIS A 162 11.29 -0.28 -16.37
CA HIS A 162 10.43 -1.47 -16.40
C HIS A 162 11.03 -2.61 -15.58
N ILE A 163 10.25 -3.11 -14.64
CA ILE A 163 10.68 -4.12 -13.68
C ILE A 163 9.75 -5.32 -13.76
N ALA A 164 10.32 -6.51 -13.93
CA ALA A 164 9.60 -7.76 -13.77
C ALA A 164 9.82 -8.25 -12.34
N LEU A 165 8.75 -8.50 -11.59
CA LEU A 165 8.86 -9.06 -10.26
C LEU A 165 7.66 -9.94 -9.91
N TRP A 166 7.88 -10.93 -9.07
CA TRP A 166 6.83 -11.86 -8.67
C TRP A 166 7.00 -12.34 -7.24
N GLN A 167 5.87 -12.65 -6.62
CA GLN A 167 5.77 -13.57 -5.49
C GLN A 167 6.21 -14.99 -5.91
N SER A 168 6.39 -15.90 -4.95
CA SER A 168 6.84 -17.29 -5.18
C SER A 168 5.88 -18.14 -6.05
N HIS A 169 5.85 -19.45 -5.83
CA HIS A 169 5.05 -20.41 -6.58
C HIS A 169 3.55 -20.25 -6.35
N GLY A 170 2.75 -20.96 -7.14
CA GLY A 170 1.31 -21.08 -6.96
C GLY A 170 0.87 -22.54 -7.01
N ILE A 171 -0.43 -22.79 -6.88
CA ILE A 171 -0.96 -24.12 -7.08
C ILE A 171 -0.66 -24.59 -8.51
N TYR A 172 -0.19 -25.83 -8.63
CA TYR A 172 0.11 -26.46 -9.91
C TYR A 172 -0.45 -27.87 -9.96
N TYR A 173 -0.59 -28.39 -11.17
CA TYR A 173 -1.07 -29.74 -11.41
C TYR A 173 0.09 -30.75 -11.42
N ASP A 174 0.13 -31.63 -10.43
CA ASP A 174 1.07 -32.75 -10.36
C ASP A 174 0.52 -33.93 -11.17
N GLN A 175 1.04 -34.08 -12.39
CA GLN A 175 0.63 -35.15 -13.31
C GLN A 175 0.88 -36.54 -12.76
N LYS A 176 1.97 -36.74 -12.01
CA LYS A 176 2.31 -38.06 -11.45
C LYS A 176 1.32 -38.48 -10.37
N LYS A 177 0.76 -37.49 -9.65
CA LYS A 177 -0.25 -37.71 -8.60
C LYS A 177 -1.68 -37.44 -9.07
N ASN A 178 -1.87 -37.07 -10.34
CA ASN A 178 -3.16 -36.73 -10.94
C ASN A 178 -3.96 -35.70 -10.11
N LYS A 179 -3.30 -34.67 -9.55
CA LYS A 179 -3.97 -33.68 -8.69
C LYS A 179 -3.32 -32.31 -8.68
N TRP A 180 -4.13 -31.29 -8.41
CA TRP A 180 -3.65 -29.96 -8.06
C TRP A 180 -3.06 -29.96 -6.64
N LYS A 181 -1.92 -29.28 -6.44
CA LYS A 181 -1.28 -29.18 -5.12
C LYS A 181 -0.41 -27.92 -4.98
N TRP A 182 -0.19 -27.51 -3.74
CA TRP A 182 0.82 -26.54 -3.32
C TRP A 182 2.22 -27.15 -3.40
N GLN A 183 3.24 -26.32 -3.61
CA GLN A 183 4.64 -26.73 -3.56
C GLN A 183 5.06 -27.01 -2.12
N ARG A 184 4.74 -26.09 -1.20
CA ARG A 184 5.17 -26.14 0.21
C ARG A 184 4.09 -26.69 1.13
N PRO A 185 4.47 -27.30 2.27
CA PRO A 185 3.50 -27.75 3.27
C PRO A 185 2.73 -26.58 3.90
N ASN A 186 1.53 -26.87 4.36
CA ASN A 186 0.69 -25.93 5.10
C ASN A 186 1.14 -25.87 6.55
N LEU A 187 1.76 -24.76 6.94
CA LEU A 187 2.30 -24.51 8.27
C LEU A 187 1.96 -23.08 8.74
N PHE A 188 1.66 -22.91 10.03
CA PHE A 188 1.38 -21.61 10.64
C PHE A 188 0.29 -20.81 9.91
N CYS A 189 -0.79 -21.50 9.58
CA CYS A 189 -1.98 -21.01 8.87
C CYS A 189 -1.77 -20.61 7.40
N THR A 190 -0.59 -20.84 6.82
CA THR A 190 -0.25 -20.45 5.43
C THR A 190 0.67 -21.48 4.77
N ASN A 191 1.12 -21.19 3.56
CA ASN A 191 2.31 -21.76 2.95
C ASN A 191 3.06 -20.65 2.17
N GLU A 192 4.24 -20.94 1.63
CA GLU A 192 5.03 -20.01 0.82
C GLU A 192 4.24 -19.44 -0.38
N ASP A 193 3.50 -20.31 -1.07
CA ASP A 193 2.77 -20.03 -2.32
C ASP A 193 1.67 -18.97 -2.16
N LEU A 194 1.12 -18.86 -0.94
CA LEU A 194 0.11 -17.89 -0.53
C LEU A 194 0.70 -16.70 0.25
N PHE A 195 1.74 -16.93 1.06
CA PHE A 195 2.28 -15.92 1.96
C PHE A 195 2.95 -14.77 1.20
N THR A 196 3.82 -15.08 0.24
CA THR A 196 4.72 -14.09 -0.38
C THR A 196 3.99 -13.01 -1.17
N GLN A 197 2.85 -13.34 -1.79
CA GLN A 197 1.99 -12.36 -2.46
C GLN A 197 1.42 -11.30 -1.50
N THR A 198 1.28 -11.61 -0.20
CA THR A 198 0.82 -10.63 0.81
C THR A 198 1.88 -9.58 1.16
N ILE A 199 3.12 -9.75 0.69
CA ILE A 199 4.17 -8.74 0.72
C ILE A 199 4.22 -8.01 -0.63
N VAL A 200 4.19 -8.77 -1.72
CA VAL A 200 4.44 -8.25 -3.07
C VAL A 200 3.28 -7.40 -3.60
N VAL A 201 2.06 -7.93 -3.57
CA VAL A 201 0.88 -7.30 -4.20
C VAL A 201 0.41 -6.05 -3.46
N PRO A 202 0.19 -6.06 -2.12
CA PRO A 202 -0.34 -4.89 -1.42
C PRO A 202 0.71 -3.83 -1.09
N TYR A 203 2.01 -4.17 -1.08
CA TYR A 203 3.08 -3.25 -0.66
C TYR A 203 4.14 -2.99 -1.73
N LEU A 204 4.89 -4.00 -2.16
CA LEU A 204 6.07 -3.78 -3.01
C LEU A 204 5.71 -3.22 -4.39
N ILE A 205 4.73 -3.82 -5.08
CA ILE A 205 4.30 -3.35 -6.40
C ILE A 205 3.80 -1.90 -6.33
N PRO A 206 2.87 -1.53 -5.41
CA PRO A 206 2.44 -0.14 -5.27
C PRO A 206 3.57 0.85 -4.97
N MET A 207 4.60 0.47 -4.21
CA MET A 207 5.75 1.34 -3.96
C MET A 207 6.57 1.62 -5.21
N LEU A 208 6.75 0.62 -6.07
CA LEU A 208 7.49 0.76 -7.32
C LEU A 208 6.72 1.58 -8.35
N GLU A 209 5.41 1.31 -8.50
CA GLU A 209 4.54 2.05 -9.41
C GLU A 209 4.39 3.52 -8.99
N ARG A 210 4.28 3.81 -7.69
CA ARG A 210 4.24 5.20 -7.17
C ARG A 210 5.59 5.92 -7.24
N ALA A 211 6.67 5.18 -7.40
CA ALA A 211 7.97 5.72 -7.80
C ALA A 211 8.10 5.89 -9.32
N GLY A 212 7.09 5.54 -10.12
CA GLY A 212 7.04 5.73 -11.57
C GLY A 212 7.42 4.51 -12.41
N ALA A 213 7.72 3.37 -11.80
CA ALA A 213 8.07 2.15 -12.54
C ALA A 213 6.87 1.56 -13.27
N VAL A 214 7.12 0.95 -14.43
CA VAL A 214 6.19 -0.01 -15.04
C VAL A 214 6.51 -1.39 -14.47
N VAL A 215 5.57 -1.99 -13.72
CA VAL A 215 5.77 -3.28 -13.07
C VAL A 215 4.98 -4.38 -13.76
N TYR A 216 5.67 -5.44 -14.15
CA TYR A 216 5.08 -6.66 -14.69
C TYR A 216 5.25 -7.83 -13.72
N THR A 217 4.23 -8.68 -13.62
CA THR A 217 4.32 -9.96 -12.94
C THR A 217 3.78 -11.09 -13.84
N PRO A 218 4.50 -12.22 -13.95
CA PRO A 218 4.04 -13.40 -14.69
C PRO A 218 2.92 -14.19 -14.00
N ARG A 219 2.56 -13.85 -12.75
CA ARG A 219 1.38 -14.36 -12.05
C ARG A 219 0.31 -13.27 -11.97
N GLU A 220 -0.96 -13.65 -12.04
CA GLU A 220 -2.07 -12.71 -11.86
C GLU A 220 -1.95 -11.97 -10.50
N ARG A 221 -2.03 -10.64 -10.53
CA ARG A 221 -1.87 -9.76 -9.35
C ARG A 221 -3.19 -9.31 -8.74
N ASP A 222 -4.30 -9.49 -9.44
CA ASP A 222 -5.60 -9.06 -8.95
C ASP A 222 -6.30 -10.18 -8.16
N TRP A 223 -6.66 -9.88 -6.91
CA TRP A 223 -7.40 -10.78 -6.02
C TRP A 223 -8.92 -10.72 -6.24
N GLN A 224 -9.39 -9.91 -7.20
CA GLN A 224 -10.79 -9.94 -7.62
C GLN A 224 -11.13 -11.25 -8.33
N ARG A 225 -12.04 -12.05 -7.73
CA ARG A 225 -12.46 -13.36 -8.25
C ARG A 225 -13.40 -13.27 -9.46
N ASN A 226 -14.07 -12.13 -9.63
CA ASN A 226 -14.88 -11.86 -10.80
C ASN A 226 -13.99 -11.43 -11.97
N GLU A 227 -14.32 -11.88 -13.18
CA GLU A 227 -13.70 -11.42 -14.42
C GLU A 227 -14.80 -11.07 -15.42
N VAL A 228 -14.65 -9.91 -16.06
CA VAL A 228 -15.51 -9.49 -17.18
C VAL A 228 -14.59 -9.09 -18.33
N ILE A 229 -14.81 -9.69 -19.50
CA ILE A 229 -14.09 -9.33 -20.71
C ILE A 229 -15.08 -8.72 -21.69
N VAL A 230 -14.70 -7.56 -22.23
CA VAL A 230 -15.40 -6.90 -23.33
C VAL A 230 -14.46 -6.96 -24.53
N ASP A 231 -14.92 -7.62 -25.58
CA ASP A 231 -14.15 -8.01 -26.76
C ASP A 231 -14.74 -7.31 -27.99
N ASN A 232 -13.91 -6.88 -28.96
CA ASN A 232 -14.41 -6.23 -30.17
C ASN A 232 -15.19 -7.17 -31.08
N ASP A 233 -15.00 -8.48 -30.96
CA ASP A 233 -15.75 -9.49 -31.70
C ASP A 233 -17.10 -9.82 -31.04
N ALA A 234 -17.36 -9.31 -29.82
CA ALA A 234 -18.58 -9.58 -29.08
C ALA A 234 -19.76 -8.69 -29.53
N GLU A 235 -20.97 -9.26 -29.55
CA GLU A 235 -22.20 -8.53 -29.90
C GLU A 235 -22.59 -7.41 -28.92
N LYS A 236 -22.04 -7.40 -27.69
CA LYS A 236 -22.44 -6.49 -26.60
C LYS A 236 -21.26 -5.91 -25.86
N GLY A 237 -21.39 -4.65 -25.46
CA GLY A 237 -20.42 -3.94 -24.61
C GLY A 237 -19.35 -3.18 -25.39
N TYR A 238 -19.08 -3.56 -26.65
CA TYR A 238 -18.18 -2.85 -27.54
C TYR A 238 -18.94 -1.91 -28.50
N VAL A 239 -18.45 -0.67 -28.66
CA VAL A 239 -19.01 0.32 -29.59
C VAL A 239 -17.88 1.15 -30.22
N GLU A 240 -17.93 1.37 -31.53
CA GLU A 240 -17.04 2.26 -32.28
C GLU A 240 -17.77 3.53 -32.74
N ASP A 241 -17.08 4.67 -32.71
CA ASP A 241 -17.47 5.90 -33.38
C ASP A 241 -16.42 6.30 -34.41
N ASN A 242 -16.87 6.48 -35.65
CA ASN A 242 -16.05 6.88 -36.77
C ASN A 242 -16.12 8.40 -36.93
N GLY A 243 -15.39 9.11 -36.08
CA GLY A 243 -15.19 10.56 -36.18
C GLY A 243 -14.58 10.98 -37.52
N ARG A 244 -13.30 11.36 -37.53
CA ARG A 244 -12.63 11.76 -38.78
C ARG A 244 -12.12 10.57 -39.60
N GLU A 245 -11.59 9.56 -38.93
CA GLU A 245 -11.04 8.35 -39.56
C GLU A 245 -11.94 7.15 -39.24
N LYS A 246 -11.93 6.14 -40.11
CA LYS A 246 -12.76 4.95 -39.91
C LYS A 246 -11.95 3.83 -39.27
N TRP A 247 -12.52 3.18 -38.26
CA TRP A 247 -12.04 1.91 -37.73
C TRP A 247 -12.17 0.82 -38.80
N ARG A 248 -11.20 -0.09 -38.81
CA ARG A 248 -11.16 -1.25 -39.70
C ARG A 248 -10.46 -2.41 -38.99
N THR A 249 -10.76 -3.63 -39.42
CA THR A 249 -10.07 -4.82 -38.90
C THR A 249 -8.60 -4.77 -39.28
N THR A 250 -7.74 -5.22 -38.38
CA THR A 250 -6.33 -5.50 -38.67
C THR A 250 -6.19 -6.79 -39.50
N GLU A 251 -4.99 -7.02 -40.04
CA GLU A 251 -4.70 -8.26 -40.80
C GLU A 251 -4.27 -9.41 -39.89
N GLU A 252 -3.73 -9.09 -38.71
CA GLU A 252 -3.31 -10.07 -37.71
C GLU A 252 -4.48 -10.55 -36.86
N ARG A 253 -4.39 -11.77 -36.33
CA ARG A 253 -5.40 -12.32 -35.42
C ARG A 253 -5.34 -11.64 -34.05
N GLY A 254 -6.51 -11.48 -33.45
CA GLY A 254 -6.70 -10.90 -32.13
C GLY A 254 -7.19 -11.91 -31.09
N PHE A 255 -7.50 -11.40 -29.92
CA PHE A 255 -8.15 -12.14 -28.86
C PHE A 255 -9.59 -12.49 -29.22
N ALA A 256 -10.02 -13.71 -28.89
CA ALA A 256 -11.44 -14.02 -28.78
C ALA A 256 -11.72 -14.81 -27.51
N PHE A 257 -12.68 -14.34 -26.73
CA PHE A 257 -13.20 -15.08 -25.58
C PHE A 257 -14.16 -16.20 -26.02
N HIS A 258 -13.93 -17.42 -25.53
CA HIS A 258 -14.98 -18.43 -25.46
C HIS A 258 -15.24 -18.87 -24.01
N ARG A 259 -16.46 -19.38 -23.79
CA ARG A 259 -16.87 -19.92 -22.49
C ARG A 259 -16.25 -21.31 -22.27
N GLY A 260 -16.00 -21.64 -21.01
CA GLY A 260 -15.52 -22.95 -20.60
C GLY A 260 -14.02 -22.96 -20.28
N MET A 261 -13.45 -24.16 -20.32
CA MET A 261 -12.04 -24.39 -20.01
C MET A 261 -11.20 -24.31 -21.28
N TYR A 262 -9.99 -23.80 -21.15
CA TYR A 262 -8.99 -23.74 -22.21
C TYR A 262 -8.08 -24.96 -22.10
N ARG A 263 -7.88 -25.67 -23.20
CA ARG A 263 -6.98 -26.84 -23.24
C ARG A 263 -5.54 -26.38 -23.18
N ASP A 264 -4.65 -27.24 -22.69
CA ASP A 264 -3.22 -26.94 -22.76
C ASP A 264 -2.78 -26.70 -24.22
N GLY A 265 -2.06 -25.60 -24.44
CA GLY A 265 -1.63 -25.17 -25.78
C GLY A 265 -2.61 -24.26 -26.52
N GLU A 266 -3.84 -24.09 -26.02
CA GLU A 266 -4.83 -23.22 -26.62
C GLU A 266 -4.49 -21.74 -26.37
N ASN A 267 -4.35 -20.97 -27.44
CA ASN A 267 -4.02 -19.55 -27.40
C ASN A 267 -5.25 -18.69 -27.80
N PRO A 268 -5.87 -17.95 -26.86
CA PRO A 268 -7.04 -17.12 -27.17
C PRO A 268 -6.70 -15.92 -28.07
N PHE A 269 -5.44 -15.48 -28.12
CA PHE A 269 -4.97 -14.37 -28.97
C PHE A 269 -4.77 -14.76 -30.45
N GLU A 270 -5.16 -15.97 -30.83
CA GLU A 270 -5.13 -16.46 -32.22
C GLU A 270 -6.52 -16.81 -32.77
N GLN A 271 -7.58 -16.44 -32.04
CA GLN A 271 -8.96 -16.87 -32.32
C GLN A 271 -9.89 -15.74 -32.78
N GLY A 272 -9.53 -14.47 -32.55
CA GLY A 272 -10.36 -13.31 -32.85
C GLY A 272 -9.74 -12.32 -33.83
N THR A 273 -10.23 -11.08 -33.80
CA THR A 273 -9.78 -9.96 -34.62
C THR A 273 -9.42 -8.76 -33.76
N ALA A 274 -8.66 -7.81 -34.31
CA ALA A 274 -8.43 -6.51 -33.66
C ALA A 274 -8.79 -5.36 -34.60
N ARG A 275 -8.90 -4.16 -34.05
CA ARG A 275 -9.38 -2.94 -34.71
C ARG A 275 -8.24 -1.93 -34.81
N MET A 276 -8.16 -1.22 -35.93
CA MET A 276 -7.16 -0.16 -36.15
C MET A 276 -7.77 1.10 -36.76
N VAL A 277 -7.17 2.24 -36.45
CA VAL A 277 -7.55 3.55 -36.98
C VAL A 277 -6.34 4.46 -37.11
N ARG A 278 -6.33 5.35 -38.12
CA ARG A 278 -5.26 6.36 -38.28
C ARG A 278 -5.37 7.46 -37.24
N THR A 279 -4.23 7.99 -36.79
CA THR A 279 -4.21 9.06 -35.79
C THR A 279 -4.67 10.42 -36.31
N THR A 280 -5.20 11.25 -35.42
CA THR A 280 -5.56 12.66 -35.69
C THR A 280 -5.06 13.58 -34.57
N LYS A 281 -4.74 14.82 -34.94
CA LYS A 281 -4.38 15.93 -34.01
C LYS A 281 -5.50 16.97 -33.85
N LYS A 282 -6.61 16.80 -34.59
CA LYS A 282 -7.71 17.78 -34.69
C LYS A 282 -8.96 17.22 -34.01
N ASN A 283 -9.91 18.11 -33.70
CA ASN A 283 -11.25 17.77 -33.22
C ASN A 283 -11.95 16.73 -34.12
N ASN A 284 -12.95 16.03 -33.56
CA ASN A 284 -13.64 14.88 -34.15
C ASN A 284 -12.77 13.60 -34.20
N GLU A 285 -12.19 13.27 -33.04
CA GLU A 285 -11.46 12.01 -32.84
C GLU A 285 -12.39 10.80 -33.03
N SER A 286 -11.83 9.72 -33.58
CA SER A 286 -12.49 8.42 -33.62
C SER A 286 -12.17 7.69 -32.33
N TRP A 287 -13.15 7.00 -31.76
CA TRP A 287 -12.98 6.29 -30.49
C TRP A 287 -13.67 4.93 -30.50
N ALA A 288 -13.25 4.05 -29.61
CA ALA A 288 -13.93 2.80 -29.30
C ALA A 288 -14.13 2.68 -27.78
N SER A 289 -15.26 2.11 -27.37
CA SER A 289 -15.68 2.01 -25.97
C SER A 289 -15.98 0.57 -25.57
N TYR A 290 -15.45 0.18 -24.42
CA TYR A 290 -15.58 -1.14 -23.79
C TYR A 290 -16.33 -0.99 -22.47
N GLN A 291 -17.62 -1.31 -22.46
CA GLN A 291 -18.52 -1.15 -21.31
C GLN A 291 -18.89 -2.51 -20.70
N PRO A 292 -18.30 -2.88 -19.55
CA PRO A 292 -18.61 -4.14 -18.87
C PRO A 292 -19.99 -4.11 -18.20
N THR A 293 -20.52 -5.32 -17.95
CA THR A 293 -21.57 -5.53 -16.94
C THR A 293 -20.91 -6.11 -15.70
N ILE A 294 -20.63 -5.27 -14.71
CA ILE A 294 -19.91 -5.66 -13.49
C ILE A 294 -20.86 -6.45 -12.58
N PRO A 295 -20.53 -7.70 -12.20
CA PRO A 295 -21.45 -8.52 -11.41
C PRO A 295 -21.62 -7.99 -9.98
N GLN A 296 -20.60 -7.32 -9.44
CA GLN A 296 -20.60 -6.81 -8.08
C GLN A 296 -19.68 -5.62 -7.90
N SER A 297 -20.13 -4.61 -7.14
CA SER A 297 -19.29 -3.45 -6.83
C SER A 297 -18.00 -3.87 -6.12
N GLY A 298 -16.89 -3.23 -6.47
CA GLY A 298 -15.60 -3.49 -5.85
C GLY A 298 -14.44 -3.02 -6.71
N ARG A 299 -13.23 -3.41 -6.30
CA ARG A 299 -11.99 -3.10 -7.02
C ARG A 299 -11.72 -4.15 -8.10
N TYR A 300 -11.43 -3.70 -9.31
CA TYR A 300 -11.08 -4.54 -10.46
C TYR A 300 -9.82 -3.98 -11.11
N ALA A 301 -8.82 -4.83 -11.35
CA ALA A 301 -7.75 -4.52 -12.29
C ALA A 301 -8.33 -4.36 -13.70
N VAL A 302 -7.82 -3.38 -14.43
CA VAL A 302 -8.17 -3.13 -15.83
C VAL A 302 -6.96 -3.47 -16.68
N TYR A 303 -7.14 -4.44 -17.57
CA TYR A 303 -6.17 -4.82 -18.59
C TYR A 303 -6.72 -4.50 -19.97
N VAL A 304 -5.89 -4.00 -20.86
CA VAL A 304 -6.23 -3.77 -22.27
C VAL A 304 -5.39 -4.67 -23.17
N SER A 305 -5.88 -4.96 -24.37
CA SER A 305 -5.09 -5.57 -25.43
C SER A 305 -5.19 -4.80 -26.74
N TYR A 306 -4.15 -4.93 -27.54
CA TYR A 306 -3.95 -4.26 -28.82
C TYR A 306 -2.88 -5.01 -29.62
N GLN A 307 -2.68 -4.63 -30.89
CA GLN A 307 -1.64 -5.19 -31.75
C GLN A 307 -0.51 -4.18 -32.01
N THR A 308 0.73 -4.66 -32.00
CA THR A 308 1.90 -3.87 -32.42
C THR A 308 2.15 -4.12 -33.90
N ILE A 309 1.81 -3.13 -34.73
CA ILE A 309 1.95 -3.19 -36.19
C ILE A 309 2.82 -2.05 -36.70
N ALA A 310 3.13 -2.07 -38.01
CA ALA A 310 3.88 -0.98 -38.63
C ALA A 310 3.18 0.37 -38.41
N LYS A 311 3.93 1.37 -37.91
CA LYS A 311 3.45 2.72 -37.57
C LYS A 311 2.52 2.80 -36.35
N SER A 312 2.49 1.78 -35.48
CA SER A 312 1.89 1.93 -34.15
C SER A 312 2.50 3.14 -33.43
N VAL A 313 1.66 3.90 -32.72
CA VAL A 313 2.09 5.09 -31.97
C VAL A 313 2.58 4.74 -30.57
N SER A 314 3.44 5.59 -30.01
CA SER A 314 3.95 5.43 -28.64
C SER A 314 3.05 6.04 -27.55
N ASP A 315 1.99 6.77 -27.93
CA ASP A 315 1.18 7.60 -27.05
C ASP A 315 -0.34 7.37 -27.19
N ALA A 316 -0.76 6.13 -27.48
CA ALA A 316 -2.18 5.80 -27.64
C ALA A 316 -2.97 6.12 -26.36
N GLN A 317 -4.07 6.87 -26.50
CA GLN A 317 -4.83 7.35 -25.36
C GLN A 317 -5.92 6.35 -24.95
N TYR A 318 -5.89 5.93 -23.69
CA TYR A 318 -6.94 5.18 -23.02
C TYR A 318 -7.55 6.00 -21.89
N ILE A 319 -8.86 5.89 -21.68
CA ILE A 319 -9.62 6.60 -20.64
C ILE A 319 -10.39 5.55 -19.86
N VAL A 320 -10.00 5.33 -18.60
CA VAL A 320 -10.76 4.49 -17.67
C VAL A 320 -11.78 5.37 -16.97
N VAL A 321 -13.06 5.10 -17.19
CA VAL A 321 -14.18 5.72 -16.47
C VAL A 321 -14.59 4.80 -15.34
N HIS A 322 -14.42 5.24 -14.09
CA HIS A 322 -14.66 4.44 -12.88
C HIS A 322 -15.49 5.24 -11.88
N LYS A 323 -16.70 4.75 -11.55
CA LYS A 323 -17.67 5.47 -10.70
C LYS A 323 -17.83 6.95 -11.08
N GLY A 324 -17.86 7.23 -12.39
CA GLY A 324 -18.05 8.57 -12.96
C GLY A 324 -16.76 9.39 -13.11
N GLU A 325 -15.66 8.99 -12.49
CA GLU A 325 -14.35 9.64 -12.60
C GLU A 325 -13.61 9.16 -13.85
N ARG A 326 -12.78 10.03 -14.44
CA ARG A 326 -12.04 9.74 -15.68
C ARG A 326 -10.54 9.79 -15.42
N THR A 327 -9.83 8.68 -15.63
CA THR A 327 -8.37 8.59 -15.54
C THR A 327 -7.79 8.28 -16.91
N LEU A 328 -6.86 9.12 -17.37
CA LEU A 328 -6.27 9.05 -18.71
C LEU A 328 -4.91 8.33 -18.66
N PHE A 329 -4.67 7.49 -19.65
CA PHE A 329 -3.43 6.72 -19.83
C PHE A 329 -2.87 6.92 -21.23
N ARG A 330 -1.55 6.94 -21.32
CA ARG A 330 -0.79 6.77 -22.56
C ARG A 330 -0.18 5.38 -22.59
N VAL A 331 -0.40 4.66 -23.67
CA VAL A 331 0.10 3.30 -23.88
C VAL A 331 0.98 3.27 -25.11
N ASN A 332 2.22 2.78 -24.96
CA ASN A 332 3.14 2.62 -26.07
C ASN A 332 2.83 1.35 -26.86
N GLN A 333 2.15 1.51 -28.00
CA GLN A 333 1.70 0.39 -28.83
C GLN A 333 2.80 -0.15 -29.76
N GLN A 334 4.01 0.41 -29.71
CA GLN A 334 5.18 -0.11 -30.43
C GLN A 334 5.81 -1.33 -29.74
N MET A 335 5.29 -1.70 -28.57
CA MET A 335 5.72 -2.85 -27.77
C MET A 335 4.50 -3.55 -27.16
N GLY A 336 4.67 -4.78 -26.67
CA GLY A 336 3.68 -5.45 -25.82
C GLY A 336 2.34 -5.81 -26.47
N GLY A 337 2.22 -5.82 -27.80
CA GLY A 337 0.99 -6.21 -28.50
C GLY A 337 0.70 -7.72 -28.46
N GLY A 338 -0.58 -8.09 -28.47
CA GLY A 338 -1.07 -9.48 -28.45
C GLY A 338 -0.95 -10.16 -27.08
N THR A 339 -1.14 -9.40 -26.00
CA THR A 339 -1.19 -9.88 -24.62
C THR A 339 -2.00 -8.92 -23.74
N TRP A 340 -2.11 -9.19 -22.43
CA TRP A 340 -2.79 -8.32 -21.47
C TRP A 340 -1.86 -7.25 -20.90
N VAL A 341 -2.24 -5.98 -21.03
CA VAL A 341 -1.49 -4.81 -20.54
C VAL A 341 -2.25 -4.14 -19.40
N TYR A 342 -1.66 -4.12 -18.21
CA TYR A 342 -2.28 -3.55 -17.00
C TYR A 342 -2.28 -2.02 -17.03
N LEU A 343 -3.44 -1.39 -16.82
CA LEU A 343 -3.56 0.07 -16.69
C LEU A 343 -3.64 0.52 -15.22
N GLY A 344 -4.26 -0.26 -14.35
CA GLY A 344 -4.52 0.12 -12.96
C GLY A 344 -5.65 -0.69 -12.34
N THR A 345 -5.94 -0.43 -11.06
CA THR A 345 -7.04 -1.07 -10.32
C THR A 345 -7.97 0.00 -9.77
N PHE A 346 -9.24 -0.07 -10.19
CA PHE A 346 -10.25 0.96 -9.96
C PHE A 346 -11.49 0.40 -9.28
N ASP A 347 -12.24 1.27 -8.58
CA ASP A 347 -13.54 0.93 -8.03
C ASP A 347 -14.61 1.04 -9.11
N PHE A 348 -15.43 -0.01 -9.25
CA PHE A 348 -16.59 -0.01 -10.14
C PHE A 348 -17.85 -0.32 -9.35
N ASP A 349 -18.96 0.29 -9.74
CA ASP A 349 -20.29 -0.11 -9.25
C ASP A 349 -20.81 -1.32 -10.03
N ALA A 350 -21.64 -2.15 -9.40
CA ALA A 350 -22.33 -3.26 -10.06
C ALA A 350 -23.24 -2.76 -11.20
N GLY A 351 -23.45 -3.62 -12.19
CA GLY A 351 -24.30 -3.37 -13.34
C GLY A 351 -23.56 -2.86 -14.57
N ASN A 352 -24.32 -2.37 -15.54
CA ASN A 352 -23.86 -1.89 -16.84
C ASN A 352 -24.10 -0.38 -16.91
N SER A 353 -23.03 0.42 -16.87
CA SER A 353 -23.13 1.87 -16.76
C SER A 353 -22.03 2.57 -17.58
N ALA A 354 -22.36 3.68 -18.23
CA ALA A 354 -21.38 4.53 -18.90
C ALA A 354 -20.36 5.16 -17.92
N ALA A 355 -20.66 5.14 -16.62
CA ALA A 355 -19.76 5.51 -15.55
C ALA A 355 -18.71 4.43 -15.22
N ASN A 356 -18.79 3.26 -15.86
CA ASN A 356 -17.93 2.09 -15.69
C ASN A 356 -17.51 1.56 -17.07
N ARG A 357 -16.49 2.15 -17.71
CA ARG A 357 -16.05 1.74 -19.06
C ARG A 357 -14.61 2.14 -19.35
N VAL A 358 -14.02 1.55 -20.39
CA VAL A 358 -12.73 1.97 -20.96
C VAL A 358 -12.96 2.51 -22.36
N ILE A 359 -12.36 3.64 -22.69
CA ILE A 359 -12.44 4.27 -24.01
C ILE A 359 -11.03 4.38 -24.58
N VAL A 360 -10.82 4.03 -25.83
CA VAL A 360 -9.59 4.29 -26.57
C VAL A 360 -9.87 5.30 -27.68
N THR A 361 -8.96 6.27 -27.88
CA THR A 361 -9.10 7.28 -28.93
C THR A 361 -7.92 7.24 -29.90
N ASN A 362 -8.12 7.75 -31.11
CA ASN A 362 -7.05 7.92 -32.09
C ASN A 362 -6.30 9.26 -31.98
N SER A 363 -6.47 9.96 -30.85
CA SER A 363 -5.80 11.23 -30.56
C SER A 363 -4.36 10.99 -30.12
N SER A 364 -3.42 11.46 -30.93
CA SER A 364 -1.99 11.21 -30.73
C SER A 364 -1.16 12.38 -31.28
N ALA A 365 -0.05 12.67 -30.62
CA ALA A 365 0.96 13.61 -31.10
C ALA A 365 1.75 13.06 -32.29
N GLU A 366 1.69 11.76 -32.54
CA GLU A 366 2.38 11.05 -33.61
C GLU A 366 1.49 10.83 -34.83
N LYS A 367 2.11 10.71 -36.01
CA LYS A 367 1.44 10.23 -37.22
C LYS A 367 1.60 8.72 -37.28
N GLY A 368 0.49 7.98 -37.22
CA GLY A 368 0.55 6.53 -37.21
C GLY A 368 -0.83 5.89 -37.13
N VAL A 369 -0.90 4.79 -36.42
CA VAL A 369 -2.14 4.04 -36.14
C VAL A 369 -2.26 3.74 -34.66
N VAL A 370 -3.50 3.75 -34.18
CA VAL A 370 -3.90 3.18 -32.89
C VAL A 370 -4.62 1.87 -33.18
N THR A 371 -4.29 0.83 -32.42
CA THR A 371 -4.97 -0.47 -32.46
C THR A 371 -5.66 -0.76 -31.13
N THR A 372 -6.68 -1.60 -31.15
CA THR A 372 -7.38 -2.05 -29.93
C THR A 372 -8.07 -3.40 -30.20
N ASP A 373 -8.20 -4.21 -29.16
CA ASP A 373 -8.69 -5.58 -29.25
C ASP A 373 -9.76 -5.79 -28.16
N ALA A 374 -9.35 -6.24 -26.97
CA ALA A 374 -10.24 -6.50 -25.83
C ALA A 374 -9.83 -5.76 -24.55
N VAL A 375 -10.77 -5.65 -23.61
CA VAL A 375 -10.56 -5.12 -22.26
C VAL A 375 -11.05 -6.12 -21.20
N ARG A 376 -10.20 -6.42 -20.23
CA ARG A 376 -10.44 -7.36 -19.12
C ARG A 376 -10.51 -6.62 -17.79
N PHE A 377 -11.59 -6.84 -17.05
CA PHE A 377 -11.85 -6.28 -15.73
C PHE A 377 -11.82 -7.41 -14.68
N GLY A 378 -10.87 -7.36 -13.76
CA GLY A 378 -10.72 -8.34 -12.69
C GLY A 378 -9.71 -9.45 -12.99
N GLY A 379 -9.27 -10.15 -11.94
CA GLY A 379 -8.30 -11.25 -12.02
C GLY A 379 -8.92 -12.61 -12.34
N GLY A 380 -10.17 -12.85 -11.94
CA GLY A 380 -10.94 -14.04 -12.30
C GLY A 380 -10.52 -15.33 -11.61
N MET A 381 -11.15 -16.42 -12.07
CA MET A 381 -10.85 -17.79 -11.66
C MET A 381 -9.93 -18.47 -12.70
N GLY A 382 -9.18 -19.48 -12.25
CA GLY A 382 -8.39 -20.33 -13.13
C GLY A 382 -9.25 -21.04 -14.17
N ASN A 383 -8.84 -21.00 -15.43
CA ASN A 383 -9.61 -21.50 -16.58
C ASN A 383 -8.82 -22.47 -17.47
N ILE A 384 -7.56 -22.78 -17.13
CA ILE A 384 -6.72 -23.71 -17.89
C ILE A 384 -6.94 -25.15 -17.39
N GLN A 385 -7.29 -26.05 -18.30
CA GLN A 385 -7.56 -27.45 -18.00
C GLN A 385 -6.27 -28.26 -17.84
N ARG A 386 -6.15 -28.99 -16.74
CA ARG A 386 -5.14 -30.04 -16.50
C ARG A 386 -5.82 -31.27 -15.91
N GLY A 387 -5.50 -32.47 -16.41
CA GLY A 387 -6.11 -33.70 -15.87
C GLY A 387 -7.64 -33.77 -15.97
N GLY A 388 -8.24 -33.07 -16.94
CA GLY A 388 -9.69 -33.01 -17.13
C GLY A 388 -10.42 -31.88 -16.39
N ALA A 389 -9.77 -31.13 -15.50
CA ALA A 389 -10.40 -30.04 -14.73
C ALA A 389 -9.49 -28.80 -14.60
N THR A 390 -10.07 -27.68 -14.17
CA THR A 390 -9.32 -26.50 -13.71
C THR A 390 -8.87 -26.67 -12.26
N SER A 391 -8.03 -25.77 -11.74
CA SER A 391 -7.63 -25.78 -10.32
C SER A 391 -8.79 -25.54 -9.34
N GLY A 392 -9.85 -24.85 -9.80
CA GLY A 392 -10.93 -24.37 -8.94
C GLY A 392 -10.54 -23.17 -8.08
N MET A 393 -9.34 -22.61 -8.26
CA MET A 393 -8.81 -21.51 -7.46
C MET A 393 -8.90 -20.17 -8.21
N PRO A 394 -8.92 -19.03 -7.49
CA PRO A 394 -8.67 -17.72 -8.09
C PRO A 394 -7.34 -17.72 -8.85
N ARG A 395 -7.30 -17.09 -10.03
CA ARG A 395 -6.14 -17.14 -10.93
C ARG A 395 -4.86 -16.62 -10.28
N CYS A 396 -4.97 -15.66 -9.37
CA CYS A 396 -3.84 -15.12 -8.60
C CYS A 396 -3.13 -16.16 -7.72
N LEU A 397 -3.79 -17.29 -7.40
CA LEU A 397 -3.22 -18.37 -6.62
C LEU A 397 -2.55 -19.46 -7.47
N GLU A 398 -2.74 -19.42 -8.79
CA GLU A 398 -2.16 -20.39 -9.72
C GLU A 398 -0.69 -20.07 -10.04
N GLY A 399 0.05 -21.10 -10.44
CA GLY A 399 1.39 -20.95 -11.01
C GLY A 399 1.40 -20.07 -12.27
N ALA A 400 2.55 -19.45 -12.56
CA ALA A 400 2.74 -18.54 -13.69
C ALA A 400 2.44 -19.19 -15.04
N ARG A 401 2.64 -20.51 -15.15
CA ARG A 401 2.35 -21.33 -16.34
C ARG A 401 0.96 -21.01 -16.91
N TYR A 402 -0.05 -21.03 -16.07
CA TYR A 402 -1.46 -20.93 -16.49
C TYR A 402 -1.82 -19.50 -16.87
N SER A 403 -1.31 -18.51 -16.12
CA SER A 403 -1.47 -17.09 -16.44
C SER A 403 -0.78 -16.73 -17.76
N ALA A 404 0.38 -17.31 -18.06
CA ALA A 404 1.10 -17.07 -19.31
C ALA A 404 0.32 -17.59 -20.53
N GLN A 405 -0.29 -18.78 -20.43
CA GLN A 405 -1.20 -19.27 -21.47
C GLN A 405 -2.39 -18.32 -21.65
N TRP A 406 -3.03 -17.90 -20.56
CA TRP A 406 -4.15 -16.97 -20.61
C TRP A 406 -3.79 -15.60 -21.20
N ALA A 407 -2.53 -15.19 -21.05
CA ALA A 407 -1.97 -13.98 -21.62
C ALA A 407 -1.50 -14.13 -23.08
N GLY A 408 -1.74 -15.29 -23.71
CA GLY A 408 -1.41 -15.55 -25.12
C GLY A 408 0.05 -15.80 -25.41
N ALA A 409 0.84 -16.16 -24.39
CA ALA A 409 2.23 -16.52 -24.59
C ALA A 409 2.34 -17.78 -25.47
N PRO A 410 3.30 -17.87 -26.40
CA PRO A 410 3.54 -19.08 -27.18
C PRO A 410 3.79 -20.30 -26.28
N TYR A 411 3.41 -21.50 -26.73
CA TYR A 411 3.56 -22.74 -25.95
C TYR A 411 4.99 -22.97 -25.44
N SER A 412 6.01 -22.61 -26.21
CA SER A 412 7.43 -22.72 -25.82
C SER A 412 7.84 -21.82 -24.65
N VAL A 413 7.08 -20.74 -24.40
CA VAL A 413 7.34 -19.81 -23.30
C VAL A 413 6.92 -20.42 -21.98
N TYR A 414 5.69 -20.96 -21.92
CA TYR A 414 5.12 -21.47 -20.66
C TYR A 414 5.20 -22.99 -20.50
N SER A 415 5.60 -23.73 -21.53
CA SER A 415 5.73 -25.19 -21.48
C SER A 415 7.08 -25.71 -21.96
N SER A 416 8.13 -25.28 -21.25
CA SER A 416 9.52 -25.72 -21.43
C SER A 416 9.75 -27.23 -21.28
N LYS A 417 8.79 -27.96 -20.71
CA LYS A 417 8.76 -29.41 -20.50
C LYS A 417 7.68 -30.09 -21.33
N ASN A 418 7.20 -29.44 -22.40
CA ASN A 418 6.21 -30.00 -23.33
C ASN A 418 4.92 -30.47 -22.63
N GLY A 419 4.56 -29.81 -21.54
CA GLY A 419 3.34 -30.06 -20.80
C GLY A 419 3.39 -31.31 -19.93
N THR A 420 4.56 -31.90 -19.67
CA THR A 420 4.70 -33.13 -18.85
C THR A 420 5.11 -32.88 -17.38
N ASP A 421 5.52 -31.64 -17.05
CA ASP A 421 5.91 -31.25 -15.69
C ASP A 421 5.56 -29.78 -15.43
N ASP A 422 4.35 -29.56 -14.91
CA ASP A 422 3.81 -28.22 -14.65
C ASP A 422 4.62 -27.45 -13.62
N TYR A 423 5.25 -28.14 -12.67
CA TYR A 423 6.05 -27.51 -11.63
C TYR A 423 7.34 -26.93 -12.20
N ALA A 424 8.07 -27.75 -12.98
CA ALA A 424 9.25 -27.27 -13.67
C ALA A 424 8.90 -26.21 -14.73
N ASP A 425 7.75 -26.32 -15.38
CA ASP A 425 7.22 -25.31 -16.29
C ASP A 425 6.90 -23.99 -15.59
N ASP A 426 6.22 -24.01 -14.45
CA ASP A 426 5.90 -22.81 -13.65
C ASP A 426 7.17 -22.04 -13.26
N ILE A 427 8.19 -22.72 -12.72
CA ILE A 427 9.48 -22.12 -12.38
C ILE A 427 10.13 -21.45 -13.61
N ASN A 428 10.08 -22.10 -14.77
CA ASN A 428 10.70 -21.60 -16.00
C ASN A 428 9.89 -20.49 -16.67
N THR A 429 8.57 -20.54 -16.56
CA THR A 429 7.64 -19.64 -17.24
C THR A 429 7.90 -18.20 -16.85
N ARG A 430 8.21 -17.94 -15.58
CA ARG A 430 8.41 -16.57 -15.05
C ARG A 430 9.51 -15.82 -15.81
N SER A 431 10.68 -16.45 -15.91
CA SER A 431 11.81 -15.91 -16.66
C SER A 431 11.58 -15.94 -18.18
N ASN A 432 10.99 -17.01 -18.70
CA ASN A 432 10.71 -17.13 -20.13
C ASN A 432 9.72 -16.05 -20.61
N MET A 433 8.71 -15.73 -19.81
CA MET A 433 7.71 -14.71 -20.09
C MET A 433 8.34 -13.31 -20.09
N LEU A 434 9.23 -13.02 -19.12
CA LEU A 434 10.06 -11.82 -19.15
C LEU A 434 10.84 -11.74 -20.46
N ASN A 435 11.59 -12.78 -20.81
CA ASN A 435 12.43 -12.78 -22.02
C ASN A 435 11.60 -12.62 -23.30
N TRP A 436 10.42 -13.25 -23.39
CA TRP A 436 9.51 -13.10 -24.53
C TRP A 436 8.97 -11.68 -24.66
N LEU A 437 8.55 -11.07 -23.55
CA LEU A 437 8.10 -9.68 -23.58
C LEU A 437 9.25 -8.72 -23.88
N ALA A 438 10.46 -9.01 -23.37
CA ALA A 438 11.62 -8.15 -23.49
C ALA A 438 12.40 -8.27 -24.79
N GLY A 439 12.31 -9.40 -25.49
CA GLY A 439 13.08 -9.66 -26.71
C GLY A 439 12.93 -8.53 -27.72
N GLY A 440 14.07 -8.05 -28.23
CA GLY A 440 14.18 -6.96 -29.19
C GLY A 440 14.23 -5.57 -28.56
N SER A 441 14.18 -5.48 -27.23
CA SER A 441 14.44 -4.25 -26.49
C SER A 441 15.95 -3.96 -26.36
N VAL A 442 16.29 -2.78 -25.84
CA VAL A 442 17.68 -2.38 -25.59
C VAL A 442 18.39 -3.25 -24.55
N TYR A 443 17.66 -3.87 -23.62
CA TYR A 443 18.22 -4.73 -22.57
C TYR A 443 18.26 -6.21 -22.95
N VAL A 444 17.42 -6.64 -23.90
CA VAL A 444 17.41 -8.01 -24.45
C VAL A 444 17.46 -7.98 -25.99
N PRO A 445 18.57 -7.47 -26.59
CA PRO A 445 18.64 -7.24 -28.04
C PRO A 445 18.86 -8.51 -28.87
N THR A 446 19.33 -9.60 -28.25
CA THR A 446 19.70 -10.85 -28.94
C THR A 446 18.56 -11.85 -29.08
N HIS A 447 17.37 -11.54 -28.56
CA HIS A 447 16.18 -12.38 -28.67
C HIS A 447 15.08 -11.64 -29.42
N GLU A 448 14.25 -12.36 -30.15
CA GLU A 448 12.99 -11.81 -30.68
C GLU A 448 11.91 -11.81 -29.60
N GLY A 449 11.01 -10.83 -29.63
CA GLY A 449 10.00 -10.67 -28.61
C GLY A 449 9.13 -9.43 -28.80
N LYS A 450 8.50 -8.99 -27.72
CA LYS A 450 7.54 -7.87 -27.71
C LYS A 450 8.16 -6.51 -27.39
N LYS A 451 9.49 -6.40 -27.33
CA LYS A 451 10.28 -5.15 -27.18
C LYS A 451 10.01 -4.33 -25.91
N VAL A 452 9.42 -4.91 -24.87
CA VAL A 452 9.21 -4.21 -23.59
C VAL A 452 10.57 -4.10 -22.86
N PRO A 453 11.06 -2.91 -22.51
CA PRO A 453 12.45 -2.72 -22.04
C PRO A 453 12.62 -3.06 -20.55
N PHE A 454 12.30 -4.29 -20.14
CA PHE A 454 12.59 -4.76 -18.79
C PHE A 454 14.10 -4.71 -18.52
N GLU A 455 14.51 -4.10 -17.41
CA GLU A 455 15.92 -3.99 -17.03
C GLU A 455 16.26 -4.70 -15.72
N LEU A 456 15.27 -5.25 -15.02
CA LEU A 456 15.48 -5.93 -13.75
C LEU A 456 14.42 -7.00 -13.53
N SER A 457 14.85 -8.12 -12.93
CA SER A 457 14.01 -9.23 -12.51
C SER A 457 14.19 -9.54 -11.03
N LEU A 458 13.10 -9.69 -10.27
CA LEU A 458 13.15 -10.12 -8.87
C LEU A 458 12.10 -11.16 -8.52
N ALA A 459 12.55 -12.30 -8.02
CA ALA A 459 11.68 -13.31 -7.41
C ALA A 459 11.68 -13.16 -5.88
N VAL A 460 10.51 -12.94 -5.27
CA VAL A 460 10.35 -12.81 -3.82
C VAL A 460 9.77 -14.09 -3.24
N HIS A 461 10.60 -14.83 -2.53
CA HIS A 461 10.29 -16.12 -1.92
C HIS A 461 10.37 -16.06 -0.39
N SER A 462 9.99 -17.15 0.26
CA SER A 462 10.30 -17.42 1.66
C SER A 462 10.83 -18.84 1.76
N ASP A 463 11.84 -19.08 2.58
CA ASP A 463 12.61 -20.33 2.57
C ASP A 463 12.10 -21.34 3.61
N ALA A 464 12.58 -22.57 3.51
CA ALA A 464 12.42 -23.59 4.53
C ALA A 464 13.57 -23.53 5.55
N GLY A 465 13.28 -23.84 6.80
CA GLY A 465 14.29 -23.87 7.86
C GLY A 465 13.68 -23.67 9.24
N ALA A 466 14.05 -24.49 10.20
CA ALA A 466 13.51 -24.41 11.55
C ALA A 466 14.63 -24.52 12.58
N THR A 467 14.38 -24.01 13.78
CA THR A 467 15.34 -24.09 14.88
C THR A 467 14.62 -24.35 16.19
N HIS A 468 15.21 -25.22 17.02
CA HIS A 468 14.71 -25.48 18.38
C HIS A 468 15.08 -24.36 19.37
N VAL A 469 15.90 -23.38 18.95
CA VAL A 469 16.27 -22.25 19.80
C VAL A 469 15.12 -21.25 19.81
N ASN A 470 14.54 -21.05 20.99
CA ASN A 470 13.42 -20.12 21.19
C ASN A 470 13.75 -18.70 20.70
N ASP A 471 12.80 -18.10 19.99
CA ASP A 471 12.90 -16.74 19.42
C ASP A 471 14.11 -16.49 18.50
N SER A 472 14.75 -17.55 18.00
CA SER A 472 15.84 -17.45 17.04
C SER A 472 15.32 -17.16 15.64
N ILE A 473 15.82 -16.08 15.03
CA ILE A 473 15.51 -15.67 13.66
C ILE A 473 16.41 -16.39 12.68
N ILE A 474 15.80 -17.14 11.74
CA ILE A 474 16.51 -17.74 10.61
C ILE A 474 16.95 -16.63 9.64
N GLY A 475 16.03 -15.75 9.27
CA GLY A 475 16.31 -14.54 8.50
C GLY A 475 16.51 -14.77 7.00
N SER A 476 17.13 -13.80 6.33
CA SER A 476 17.08 -13.71 4.87
C SER A 476 18.31 -14.27 4.17
N LEU A 477 18.13 -14.81 2.96
CA LEU A 477 19.20 -15.17 2.03
C LEU A 477 18.84 -14.75 0.61
N ALA A 478 19.83 -14.65 -0.27
CA ALA A 478 19.60 -14.31 -1.67
C ALA A 478 20.36 -15.25 -2.59
N ILE A 479 19.82 -15.43 -3.79
CA ILE A 479 20.40 -16.28 -4.82
C ILE A 479 20.57 -15.47 -6.09
N CYS A 480 21.68 -15.67 -6.77
CA CYS A 480 21.94 -15.20 -8.12
C CYS A 480 22.60 -16.33 -8.94
N THR A 481 22.74 -16.12 -10.24
CA THR A 481 23.51 -17.02 -11.12
C THR A 481 24.45 -16.19 -11.99
N THR A 482 25.74 -16.19 -11.67
CA THR A 482 26.75 -15.48 -12.48
C THR A 482 27.38 -16.38 -13.52
N ASN A 483 27.59 -17.66 -13.21
CA ASN A 483 28.26 -18.61 -14.12
C ASN A 483 27.29 -19.27 -15.12
N PHE A 484 26.79 -18.49 -16.08
CA PHE A 484 25.96 -18.95 -17.21
C PHE A 484 26.17 -18.03 -18.42
N ASN A 485 26.06 -18.54 -19.66
CA ASN A 485 26.32 -17.80 -20.90
C ASN A 485 27.62 -16.97 -20.85
N ASP A 486 28.73 -17.62 -20.51
CA ASP A 486 30.06 -16.98 -20.36
C ASP A 486 30.09 -15.79 -19.38
N GLY A 487 29.21 -15.82 -18.39
CA GLY A 487 29.10 -14.76 -17.39
C GLY A 487 28.40 -13.50 -17.90
N ARG A 488 27.60 -13.59 -18.97
CA ARG A 488 26.97 -12.44 -19.62
C ARG A 488 25.45 -12.54 -19.73
N LEU A 489 24.82 -11.37 -19.76
CA LEU A 489 23.41 -11.14 -20.08
C LEU A 489 23.25 -10.82 -21.57
N ALA A 490 22.02 -10.81 -22.10
CA ALA A 490 21.74 -10.61 -23.53
C ALA A 490 22.35 -9.32 -24.11
N ALA A 491 22.37 -8.22 -23.35
CA ALA A 491 22.98 -6.97 -23.80
C ALA A 491 24.53 -6.97 -23.72
N GLY A 492 25.15 -8.10 -23.38
CA GLY A 492 26.60 -8.26 -23.28
C GLY A 492 27.22 -7.81 -21.95
N VAL A 493 26.42 -7.24 -21.04
CA VAL A 493 26.87 -6.85 -19.69
C VAL A 493 27.16 -8.08 -18.82
N SER A 494 28.07 -7.94 -17.85
CA SER A 494 28.44 -9.02 -16.95
C SER A 494 27.29 -9.38 -16.02
N ARG A 495 27.05 -10.69 -15.81
CA ARG A 495 26.11 -11.20 -14.80
C ARG A 495 26.54 -10.90 -13.36
N GLN A 496 27.75 -10.39 -13.14
CA GLN A 496 28.18 -9.93 -11.82
C GLN A 496 27.24 -8.86 -11.23
N ILE A 497 26.60 -8.06 -12.08
CA ILE A 497 25.62 -7.07 -11.63
C ILE A 497 24.40 -7.71 -10.94
N SER A 498 24.05 -8.97 -11.26
CA SER A 498 23.03 -9.75 -10.55
C SER A 498 23.48 -10.13 -9.13
N HIS A 499 24.76 -10.46 -8.95
CA HIS A 499 25.33 -10.74 -7.64
C HIS A 499 25.32 -9.47 -6.78
N ASP A 500 25.72 -8.33 -7.34
CA ASP A 500 25.68 -7.04 -6.65
C ASP A 500 24.25 -6.68 -6.21
N PHE A 501 23.25 -6.96 -7.07
CA PHE A 501 21.85 -6.80 -6.71
C PHE A 501 21.43 -7.68 -5.53
N ALA A 502 21.76 -8.97 -5.58
CA ALA A 502 21.47 -9.93 -4.50
C ALA A 502 22.12 -9.52 -3.18
N ASP A 503 23.36 -9.01 -3.20
CA ASP A 503 24.05 -8.48 -2.03
C ASP A 503 23.35 -7.25 -1.46
N MET A 504 22.99 -6.29 -2.32
CA MET A 504 22.27 -5.09 -1.91
C MET A 504 20.90 -5.40 -1.30
N LEU A 505 20.20 -6.42 -1.80
CA LEU A 505 18.94 -6.88 -1.22
C LEU A 505 19.13 -7.37 0.21
N LEU A 506 20.10 -8.25 0.43
CA LEU A 506 20.38 -8.78 1.78
C LEU A 506 20.87 -7.69 2.73
N THR A 507 21.76 -6.82 2.28
CA THR A 507 22.28 -5.70 3.07
C THR A 507 21.15 -4.75 3.46
N GLY A 508 20.26 -4.41 2.52
CA GLY A 508 19.11 -3.55 2.75
C GLY A 508 18.14 -4.14 3.77
N VAL A 509 17.71 -5.40 3.54
CA VAL A 509 16.77 -6.10 4.41
C VAL A 509 17.34 -6.26 5.82
N GLN A 510 18.58 -6.71 5.95
CA GLN A 510 19.24 -6.82 7.24
C GLN A 510 19.29 -5.47 7.97
N ARG A 511 19.73 -4.40 7.29
CA ARG A 511 19.85 -3.06 7.89
C ARG A 511 18.50 -2.57 8.41
N ASP A 512 17.48 -2.60 7.56
CA ASP A 512 16.19 -1.97 7.86
C ASP A 512 15.40 -2.77 8.90
N LEU A 513 15.37 -4.10 8.78
CA LEU A 513 14.70 -4.95 9.76
C LEU A 513 15.45 -4.94 11.10
N THR A 514 16.79 -4.91 11.08
CA THR A 514 17.58 -4.81 12.32
C THR A 514 17.32 -3.50 13.05
N ALA A 515 17.28 -2.39 12.31
CA ALA A 515 17.03 -1.07 12.88
C ALA A 515 15.60 -0.92 13.44
N THR A 516 14.63 -1.67 12.90
CA THR A 516 13.21 -1.54 13.29
C THR A 516 12.81 -2.54 14.36
N TYR A 517 13.25 -3.80 14.25
CA TYR A 517 12.74 -4.92 15.06
C TYR A 517 13.82 -5.61 15.90
N GLY A 518 15.02 -5.04 15.99
CA GLY A 518 16.18 -5.71 16.58
C GLY A 518 16.73 -6.80 15.66
N LYS A 519 17.61 -7.67 16.16
CA LYS A 519 18.43 -8.61 15.35
C LYS A 519 17.65 -9.28 14.20
N TRP A 520 18.09 -9.03 12.96
CA TRP A 520 17.69 -9.79 11.78
C TRP A 520 18.89 -10.52 11.18
N THR A 521 18.80 -11.85 11.05
CA THR A 521 19.92 -12.67 10.57
C THR A 521 20.07 -12.52 9.06
N ARG A 522 21.27 -12.14 8.61
CA ARG A 522 21.69 -12.30 7.22
C ARG A 522 22.36 -13.66 7.07
N ARG A 523 21.80 -14.51 6.22
CA ARG A 523 22.33 -15.83 5.89
C ARG A 523 23.22 -15.73 4.63
N TYR A 524 23.09 -16.66 3.70
CA TYR A 524 23.96 -16.81 2.55
C TYR A 524 23.58 -15.88 1.39
N LEU A 525 24.60 -15.52 0.61
CA LEU A 525 24.42 -15.12 -0.78
C LEU A 525 24.92 -16.28 -1.63
N TRP A 526 24.02 -16.97 -2.32
CA TRP A 526 24.38 -18.10 -3.16
C TRP A 526 24.51 -17.69 -4.61
N ASP A 527 25.65 -18.00 -5.22
CA ASP A 527 25.78 -18.06 -6.67
C ASP A 527 25.55 -19.52 -7.10
N ARG A 528 24.31 -19.81 -7.48
CA ARG A 528 23.85 -21.16 -7.81
C ARG A 528 22.94 -21.12 -9.01
N ASN A 529 22.93 -22.23 -9.76
CA ASN A 529 22.16 -22.36 -10.99
C ASN A 529 20.67 -22.63 -10.71
N TYR A 530 19.94 -21.59 -10.30
CA TYR A 530 18.49 -21.62 -10.13
C TYR A 530 17.84 -21.04 -11.38
N SER A 531 16.75 -21.64 -11.88
CA SER A 531 16.19 -21.23 -13.17
C SER A 531 15.71 -19.78 -13.18
N GLU A 532 15.13 -19.32 -12.07
CA GLU A 532 14.61 -17.95 -11.90
C GLU A 532 15.71 -16.88 -11.90
N THR A 533 16.99 -17.25 -11.72
CA THR A 533 18.14 -16.33 -11.81
C THR A 533 19.07 -16.63 -12.98
N ARG A 534 19.07 -17.88 -13.47
CA ARG A 534 19.81 -18.28 -14.66
C ARG A 534 19.16 -17.74 -15.93
N LYS A 535 17.87 -18.02 -16.12
CA LYS A 535 17.17 -17.81 -17.39
C LYS A 535 16.86 -16.35 -17.75
N PRO A 536 16.60 -15.43 -16.80
CA PRO A 536 16.40 -14.04 -17.18
C PRO A 536 17.60 -13.51 -17.96
N GLU A 537 17.33 -12.81 -19.05
CA GLU A 537 18.36 -12.18 -19.89
C GLU A 537 18.75 -10.78 -19.39
N VAL A 538 18.24 -10.40 -18.22
CA VAL A 538 18.49 -9.14 -17.50
C VAL A 538 18.98 -9.44 -16.08
N PRO A 539 19.52 -8.47 -15.33
CA PRO A 539 19.92 -8.67 -13.95
C PRO A 539 18.80 -9.28 -13.13
N SER A 540 19.13 -10.29 -12.33
CA SER A 540 18.11 -11.08 -11.61
C SER A 540 18.59 -11.62 -10.28
N ALA A 541 17.65 -11.73 -9.33
CA ALA A 541 17.89 -12.37 -8.04
C ALA A 541 16.63 -13.06 -7.53
N ILE A 542 16.82 -14.06 -6.68
CA ILE A 542 15.80 -14.51 -5.71
C ILE A 542 16.16 -13.90 -4.36
N ILE A 543 15.19 -13.31 -3.68
CA ILE A 543 15.28 -13.02 -2.25
C ILE A 543 14.41 -14.02 -1.49
N GLU A 544 15.04 -14.82 -0.65
CA GLU A 544 14.36 -15.62 0.35
C GLU A 544 14.21 -14.77 1.61
N THR A 545 13.02 -14.24 1.80
CA THR A 545 12.78 -13.15 2.76
C THR A 545 12.94 -13.57 4.21
N LEU A 546 12.43 -14.74 4.59
CA LEU A 546 12.40 -15.31 5.93
C LEU A 546 12.15 -16.81 5.84
N SER A 547 12.20 -17.54 6.97
CA SER A 547 11.75 -18.93 6.97
C SER A 547 10.27 -19.08 7.31
N HIS A 548 9.49 -19.67 6.41
CA HIS A 548 8.07 -19.96 6.64
C HIS A 548 7.82 -21.20 7.52
N GLN A 549 8.88 -21.93 7.89
CA GLN A 549 8.82 -23.07 8.82
C GLN A 549 9.27 -22.71 10.25
N ASN A 550 9.70 -21.48 10.48
CA ASN A 550 10.17 -21.02 11.78
C ASN A 550 9.15 -20.09 12.45
N PHE A 551 8.69 -20.44 13.65
CA PHE A 551 7.68 -19.64 14.35
C PHE A 551 8.13 -18.20 14.63
N ALA A 552 9.39 -17.98 15.03
CA ALA A 552 9.87 -16.63 15.36
C ALA A 552 9.93 -15.69 14.14
N ASP A 553 10.21 -16.25 12.96
CA ASP A 553 10.11 -15.57 11.68
C ASP A 553 8.63 -15.33 11.36
N MET A 554 7.77 -16.36 11.45
CA MET A 554 6.34 -16.27 11.12
C MET A 554 5.54 -15.31 12.01
N ARG A 555 5.89 -15.20 13.29
CA ARG A 555 5.30 -14.21 14.22
C ARG A 555 5.47 -12.78 13.72
N ARG A 556 6.60 -12.48 13.06
CA ARG A 556 6.83 -11.19 12.40
C ARG A 556 6.20 -11.17 11.01
N ALA A 557 6.37 -12.25 10.25
CA ALA A 557 5.91 -12.38 8.87
C ALA A 557 4.41 -12.11 8.72
N LEU A 558 3.59 -12.56 9.68
CA LEU A 558 2.14 -12.40 9.65
C LEU A 558 1.66 -11.00 10.05
N ASP A 559 2.52 -10.17 10.67
CA ASP A 559 2.21 -8.80 11.02
C ASP A 559 2.34 -7.87 9.79
N PRO A 560 1.27 -7.14 9.39
CA PRO A 560 1.33 -6.25 8.24
C PRO A 560 2.37 -5.12 8.34
N ASN A 561 2.71 -4.66 9.55
CA ASN A 561 3.76 -3.64 9.74
C ASN A 561 5.14 -4.17 9.32
N PHE A 562 5.41 -5.45 9.61
CA PHE A 562 6.64 -6.11 9.16
C PHE A 562 6.68 -6.23 7.63
N ARG A 563 5.57 -6.66 7.02
CA ARG A 563 5.45 -6.78 5.55
C ARG A 563 5.68 -5.44 4.86
N PHE A 564 5.11 -4.35 5.40
CA PHE A 564 5.35 -3.00 4.91
C PHE A 564 6.84 -2.62 5.00
N THR A 565 7.49 -2.86 6.14
CA THR A 565 8.91 -2.53 6.35
C THR A 565 9.82 -3.35 5.43
N LEU A 566 9.56 -4.64 5.28
CA LEU A 566 10.28 -5.51 4.35
C LEU A 566 10.12 -5.04 2.90
N ALA A 567 8.88 -4.80 2.45
CA ALA A 567 8.61 -4.29 1.10
C ALA A 567 9.28 -2.92 0.87
N ARG A 568 9.26 -2.02 1.87
CA ARG A 568 9.94 -0.73 1.80
C ARG A 568 11.45 -0.89 1.67
N SER A 569 12.05 -1.89 2.33
CA SER A 569 13.47 -2.20 2.20
C SER A 569 13.81 -2.67 0.78
N LEU A 570 13.04 -3.61 0.24
CA LEU A 570 13.21 -4.11 -1.13
C LEU A 570 13.05 -2.98 -2.15
N TYR A 571 12.02 -2.14 -2.02
CA TYR A 571 11.82 -0.96 -2.85
C TYR A 571 13.02 -0.02 -2.83
N LYS A 572 13.53 0.35 -1.63
CA LYS A 572 14.71 1.22 -1.51
C LYS A 572 15.93 0.63 -2.19
N THR A 573 16.13 -0.69 -2.09
CA THR A 573 17.22 -1.37 -2.78
C THR A 573 17.05 -1.33 -4.29
N ILE A 574 15.87 -1.67 -4.81
CA ILE A 574 15.57 -1.64 -6.25
C ILE A 574 15.78 -0.24 -6.82
N LEU A 575 15.25 0.78 -6.15
CA LEU A 575 15.41 2.18 -6.55
C LEU A 575 16.89 2.56 -6.70
N ARG A 576 17.71 2.24 -5.68
CA ARG A 576 19.14 2.57 -5.65
C ARG A 576 19.93 1.75 -6.67
N TYR A 577 19.57 0.49 -6.86
CA TYR A 577 20.24 -0.40 -7.82
C TYR A 577 19.97 0.04 -9.26
N VAL A 578 18.71 0.25 -9.63
CA VAL A 578 18.33 0.68 -10.99
C VAL A 578 18.97 2.03 -11.32
N ASN A 579 18.75 3.06 -10.49
CA ASN A 579 19.36 4.38 -10.72
C ASN A 579 20.90 4.32 -10.70
N GLY A 580 21.49 3.57 -9.77
CA GLY A 580 22.93 3.43 -9.65
C GLY A 580 23.59 2.78 -10.88
N ASN A 581 22.92 1.83 -11.53
CA ASN A 581 23.42 1.23 -12.77
C ASN A 581 23.38 2.17 -13.98
N HIS A 582 22.59 3.25 -13.90
CA HIS A 582 22.59 4.37 -14.85
C HIS A 582 23.40 5.59 -14.36
N SER A 583 24.10 5.43 -13.23
CA SER A 583 24.85 6.48 -12.53
C SER A 583 23.99 7.70 -12.17
N LEU A 584 22.71 7.50 -11.85
CA LEU A 584 21.75 8.54 -11.52
C LEU A 584 21.58 8.69 -10.00
N ALA A 585 21.41 9.92 -9.54
CA ALA A 585 20.94 10.18 -8.18
C ALA A 585 19.47 9.77 -8.03
N CYS A 586 19.11 9.23 -6.86
CA CYS A 586 17.74 8.82 -6.56
C CYS A 586 17.22 9.43 -5.25
N VAL A 587 15.89 9.59 -5.17
CA VAL A 587 15.16 10.05 -3.98
C VAL A 587 14.15 8.98 -3.61
N VAL A 588 14.06 8.61 -2.34
CA VAL A 588 13.05 7.65 -1.87
C VAL A 588 11.72 8.37 -1.66
N GLN A 589 10.59 7.74 -1.98
CA GLN A 589 9.27 8.31 -1.75
C GLN A 589 8.98 8.53 -0.24
N PRO A 590 8.17 9.55 0.13
CA PRO A 590 7.82 9.83 1.52
C PRO A 590 6.98 8.71 2.18
N LEU A 591 6.83 8.80 3.50
CA LEU A 591 5.84 8.03 4.25
C LEU A 591 4.46 8.71 4.21
N PRO A 592 3.37 7.95 4.43
CA PRO A 592 2.01 8.53 4.52
C PRO A 592 1.93 9.64 5.56
N VAL A 593 1.06 10.62 5.32
CA VAL A 593 0.85 11.72 6.26
C VAL A 593 0.20 11.23 7.56
N SER A 594 0.40 11.96 8.65
CA SER A 594 -0.23 11.69 9.95
C SER A 594 -1.14 12.84 10.38
N ASN A 595 -1.91 12.64 11.45
CA ASN A 595 -2.75 13.68 12.07
C ASN A 595 -3.71 14.35 11.06
N PHE A 596 -4.18 13.58 10.08
CA PHE A 596 -5.11 14.09 9.09
C PHE A 596 -6.44 14.42 9.78
N ARG A 597 -6.98 15.59 9.49
CA ARG A 597 -8.20 16.10 10.12
C ARG A 597 -8.91 17.08 9.21
N ILE A 598 -10.22 17.16 9.35
CA ILE A 598 -11.03 18.19 8.72
C ILE A 598 -11.80 18.99 9.77
N VAL A 599 -11.71 20.32 9.65
CA VAL A 599 -12.35 21.28 10.56
C VAL A 599 -13.24 22.20 9.74
N ARG A 600 -14.50 22.39 10.17
CA ARG A 600 -15.39 23.38 9.57
C ARG A 600 -14.99 24.78 10.03
N THR A 601 -14.87 25.71 9.09
CA THR A 601 -14.62 27.14 9.35
C THR A 601 -15.93 27.89 9.61
N ALA A 602 -15.85 29.13 10.11
CA ALA A 602 -17.03 29.97 10.33
C ALA A 602 -17.85 30.18 9.04
N ASP A 603 -17.18 30.27 7.89
CA ASP A 603 -17.78 30.49 6.56
C ASP A 603 -18.27 29.19 5.87
N ASN A 604 -18.45 28.11 6.64
CA ASN A 604 -18.88 26.79 6.15
C ASN A 604 -17.93 26.11 5.13
N GLN A 605 -16.69 26.59 5.02
CA GLN A 605 -15.64 25.87 4.30
C GLN A 605 -15.03 24.77 5.17
N LEU A 606 -14.46 23.75 4.53
CA LEU A 606 -13.72 22.67 5.18
C LEU A 606 -12.22 22.94 5.10
N GLN A 607 -11.58 23.05 6.26
CA GLN A 607 -10.13 23.11 6.38
C GLN A 607 -9.59 21.70 6.59
N LEU A 608 -8.96 21.14 5.55
CA LEU A 608 -8.16 19.94 5.63
C LEU A 608 -6.78 20.29 6.20
N SER A 609 -6.22 19.47 7.09
CA SER A 609 -4.86 19.65 7.64
C SER A 609 -4.21 18.32 8.03
N TRP A 610 -2.90 18.21 7.87
CA TRP A 610 -2.11 17.00 8.16
C TRP A 610 -0.68 17.35 8.57
N LEU A 611 0.11 16.36 8.95
CA LEU A 611 1.54 16.50 9.24
C LEU A 611 2.39 15.57 8.35
N PRO A 612 3.56 16.02 7.87
CA PRO A 612 4.55 15.14 7.26
C PRO A 612 5.05 14.10 8.27
N VAL A 613 5.47 12.93 7.78
CA VAL A 613 6.09 11.87 8.58
C VAL A 613 7.54 11.69 8.17
N THR A 614 8.44 11.76 9.15
CA THR A 614 9.87 11.54 8.94
C THR A 614 10.18 10.05 8.85
N ASP A 615 10.84 9.62 7.76
CA ASP A 615 11.45 8.31 7.69
C ASP A 615 12.84 8.35 8.35
N ARG A 616 12.98 7.70 9.51
CA ARG A 616 14.24 7.67 10.26
C ARG A 616 15.34 6.87 9.56
N LEU A 617 14.97 5.97 8.64
CA LEU A 617 15.92 5.14 7.89
C LEU A 617 16.25 5.72 6.52
N GLU A 618 15.65 6.86 6.15
CA GLU A 618 15.79 7.42 4.82
C GLU A 618 15.69 8.96 4.80
N PRO A 619 16.82 9.68 4.93
CA PRO A 619 16.82 11.14 4.96
C PRO A 619 16.31 11.81 3.68
N SER A 620 16.29 11.12 2.54
CA SER A 620 15.77 11.68 1.27
C SER A 620 14.24 11.61 1.16
N ALA A 621 13.56 10.81 2.01
CA ALA A 621 12.11 10.57 1.96
C ALA A 621 11.28 11.72 2.55
N VAL A 622 11.70 12.96 2.29
CA VAL A 622 11.07 14.16 2.83
C VAL A 622 10.07 14.71 1.80
N PRO A 623 8.81 14.99 2.21
CA PRO A 623 7.82 15.56 1.31
C PRO A 623 8.13 17.00 0.93
N THR A 624 7.77 17.36 -0.30
CA THR A 624 7.87 18.71 -0.86
C THR A 624 6.51 19.26 -1.30
N THR A 625 5.58 18.37 -1.65
CA THR A 625 4.19 18.66 -1.99
C THR A 625 3.29 17.52 -1.49
N TYR A 626 1.98 17.68 -1.64
CA TYR A 626 0.95 16.72 -1.26
C TYR A 626 -0.12 16.66 -2.33
N ASN A 627 -0.70 15.49 -2.59
CA ASN A 627 -1.89 15.39 -3.43
C ASN A 627 -3.13 15.19 -2.56
N ILE A 628 -4.18 15.95 -2.86
CA ILE A 628 -5.49 15.85 -2.22
C ILE A 628 -6.43 15.18 -3.20
N TYR A 629 -6.94 14.01 -2.84
CA TYR A 629 -7.94 13.29 -3.61
C TYR A 629 -9.31 13.50 -3.00
N ILE A 630 -10.31 13.79 -3.83
CA ILE A 630 -11.67 14.11 -3.41
C ILE A 630 -12.66 13.17 -4.10
N ALA A 631 -13.57 12.58 -3.34
CA ALA A 631 -14.74 11.90 -3.89
C ALA A 631 -16.01 12.65 -3.47
N GLU A 632 -16.91 12.91 -4.42
CA GLU A 632 -18.19 13.59 -4.19
C GLU A 632 -19.35 12.59 -4.17
N GLY A 633 -20.08 12.53 -3.05
CA GLY A 633 -21.26 11.69 -2.91
C GLY A 633 -20.95 10.21 -3.13
N LYS A 634 -21.49 9.64 -4.22
CA LYS A 634 -21.29 8.23 -4.59
C LYS A 634 -20.19 8.00 -5.63
N ASN A 635 -19.61 9.07 -6.20
CA ASN A 635 -18.59 8.96 -7.23
C ASN A 635 -17.27 8.40 -6.67
N GLY A 636 -16.36 8.02 -7.57
CA GLY A 636 -14.99 7.64 -7.23
C GLY A 636 -14.15 8.83 -6.74
N PHE A 637 -12.91 8.55 -6.35
CA PHE A 637 -11.92 9.60 -6.14
C PHE A 637 -11.47 10.18 -7.48
N ASP A 638 -11.34 11.51 -7.55
CA ASP A 638 -10.68 12.20 -8.65
C ASP A 638 -9.20 11.80 -8.79
N ASN A 639 -8.50 12.40 -9.76
CA ASN A 639 -7.08 12.11 -10.01
C ASN A 639 -6.14 12.86 -9.05
N GLY A 640 -6.67 13.59 -8.07
CA GLY A 640 -5.91 14.34 -7.10
C GLY A 640 -5.48 15.74 -7.57
N ARG A 641 -5.29 16.63 -6.60
CA ARG A 641 -4.78 18.00 -6.80
C ARG A 641 -3.54 18.22 -5.96
N SER A 642 -2.46 18.66 -6.60
CA SER A 642 -1.21 18.98 -5.89
C SER A 642 -1.29 20.30 -5.13
N VAL A 643 -0.79 20.29 -3.89
CA VAL A 643 -0.64 21.45 -3.01
C VAL A 643 0.72 21.40 -2.30
N SER A 644 1.24 22.57 -1.94
CA SER A 644 2.55 22.72 -1.29
C SER A 644 2.49 22.99 0.21
N SER A 645 1.29 23.25 0.74
CA SER A 645 1.03 23.43 2.17
C SER A 645 0.62 22.11 2.81
N THR A 646 0.72 22.01 4.14
CA THR A 646 0.15 20.92 4.94
C THR A 646 -1.34 21.14 5.28
N SER A 647 -2.00 22.00 4.52
CA SER A 647 -3.40 22.37 4.70
C SER A 647 -4.03 22.74 3.36
N PHE A 648 -5.33 22.48 3.23
CA PHE A 648 -6.12 22.80 2.03
C PHE A 648 -7.55 23.18 2.42
N THR A 649 -8.08 24.25 1.83
CA THR A 649 -9.44 24.73 2.10
C THR A 649 -10.35 24.35 0.94
N PHE A 650 -11.47 23.71 1.25
CA PHE A 650 -12.46 23.23 0.28
C PHE A 650 -13.84 23.84 0.58
N THR A 651 -14.57 24.21 -0.46
CA THR A 651 -15.95 24.72 -0.33
C THR A 651 -16.93 23.60 -0.70
N PRO A 652 -17.62 22.97 0.27
CA PRO A 652 -18.53 21.87 -0.01
C PRO A 652 -19.90 22.34 -0.49
N LYS A 653 -20.56 21.53 -1.31
CA LYS A 653 -22.01 21.65 -1.53
C LYS A 653 -22.75 21.22 -0.25
N PRO A 654 -23.81 21.95 0.18
CA PRO A 654 -24.61 21.54 1.32
C PRO A 654 -25.25 20.17 1.12
N ASN A 655 -25.34 19.39 2.21
CA ASN A 655 -25.92 18.04 2.29
C ASN A 655 -25.26 16.99 1.36
N VAL A 656 -24.04 17.25 0.90
CA VAL A 656 -23.25 16.29 0.13
C VAL A 656 -22.11 15.76 1.00
N VAL A 657 -22.00 14.43 1.08
CA VAL A 657 -20.87 13.77 1.72
C VAL A 657 -19.67 13.83 0.79
N TYR A 658 -18.59 14.43 1.27
CA TYR A 658 -17.29 14.43 0.61
C TYR A 658 -16.34 13.50 1.34
N GLN A 659 -15.51 12.79 0.60
CA GLN A 659 -14.45 11.94 1.13
C GLN A 659 -13.09 12.47 0.66
N PHE A 660 -12.10 12.41 1.53
CA PHE A 660 -10.78 12.98 1.32
C PHE A 660 -9.70 11.98 1.73
N ARG A 661 -8.64 11.89 0.93
CA ARG A 661 -7.38 11.26 1.31
C ARG A 661 -6.22 12.10 0.82
N VAL A 662 -5.11 12.04 1.55
CA VAL A 662 -3.92 12.84 1.28
C VAL A 662 -2.71 11.93 1.12
N THR A 663 -1.88 12.20 0.12
CA THR A 663 -0.58 11.57 -0.06
C THR A 663 0.53 12.61 0.05
N ALA A 664 1.69 12.17 0.52
CA ALA A 664 2.92 12.95 0.54
C ALA A 664 3.74 12.69 -0.73
N VAL A 665 4.29 13.75 -1.33
CA VAL A 665 4.97 13.68 -2.62
C VAL A 665 6.35 14.34 -2.56
N ASN A 666 7.34 13.69 -3.18
CA ASN A 666 8.63 14.29 -3.49
C ASN A 666 9.10 13.88 -4.90
N ARG A 667 10.35 14.22 -5.24
CA ARG A 667 10.93 13.91 -6.55
C ARG A 667 11.06 12.41 -6.84
N GLY A 668 11.04 11.58 -5.80
CA GLY A 668 11.17 10.14 -5.84
C GLY A 668 9.86 9.38 -6.03
N GLY A 669 8.72 10.02 -5.75
CA GLY A 669 7.40 9.39 -5.88
C GLY A 669 6.37 9.90 -4.88
N GLU A 670 5.31 9.12 -4.74
CA GLU A 670 4.15 9.38 -3.88
C GLU A 670 4.02 8.31 -2.78
N SER A 671 3.66 8.72 -1.56
CA SER A 671 3.42 7.79 -0.45
C SER A 671 2.15 6.95 -0.66
N PHE A 672 1.93 5.94 0.20
CA PHE A 672 0.58 5.42 0.41
C PHE A 672 -0.35 6.55 0.90
N PRO A 673 -1.66 6.46 0.61
CA PRO A 673 -2.63 7.44 1.10
C PRO A 673 -2.78 7.39 2.61
N SER A 674 -3.23 8.51 3.20
CA SER A 674 -3.82 8.53 4.54
C SER A 674 -5.07 7.64 4.61
N THR A 675 -5.57 7.38 5.82
CA THR A 675 -6.96 6.96 5.96
C THR A 675 -7.89 7.98 5.33
N THR A 676 -9.01 7.50 4.80
CA THR A 676 -10.05 8.33 4.20
C THR A 676 -10.88 8.96 5.31
N LEU A 677 -10.92 10.28 5.32
CA LEU A 677 -11.81 11.07 6.17
C LEU A 677 -12.96 11.63 5.35
N ALA A 678 -14.07 11.94 5.98
CA ALA A 678 -15.25 12.46 5.33
C ALA A 678 -15.82 13.67 6.05
N ALA A 679 -16.60 14.45 5.32
CA ALA A 679 -17.37 15.56 5.87
C ALA A 679 -18.67 15.78 5.11
N CYS A 680 -19.67 16.33 5.80
CA CYS A 680 -20.92 16.81 5.22
C CYS A 680 -21.33 18.08 5.96
N VAL A 681 -21.60 19.17 5.22
CA VAL A 681 -22.07 20.44 5.79
C VAL A 681 -23.56 20.57 5.53
N SER A 682 -24.35 20.82 6.58
CA SER A 682 -25.80 20.93 6.48
C SER A 682 -26.21 22.20 5.74
N ALA A 683 -27.29 22.13 4.96
CA ALA A 683 -27.96 23.32 4.40
C ALA A 683 -28.71 24.14 5.46
N GLN A 684 -29.00 23.55 6.63
CA GLN A 684 -29.77 24.23 7.67
C GLN A 684 -28.88 25.18 8.47
N ALA A 685 -29.29 26.45 8.55
CA ALA A 685 -28.64 27.45 9.39
C ALA A 685 -28.65 27.02 10.87
N GLY A 686 -27.51 27.19 11.55
CA GLY A 686 -27.37 26.84 12.96
C GLY A 686 -27.31 25.33 13.26
N ALA A 687 -27.13 24.49 12.23
CA ALA A 687 -26.83 23.07 12.40
C ALA A 687 -25.66 22.86 13.37
N ARG A 688 -25.76 21.85 14.23
CA ARG A 688 -24.74 21.56 15.24
C ARG A 688 -23.56 20.81 14.60
N ASP A 689 -22.35 21.09 15.06
CA ASP A 689 -21.14 20.42 14.61
C ASP A 689 -20.94 19.10 15.37
N VAL A 690 -20.65 18.02 14.64
CA VAL A 690 -20.37 16.67 15.15
C VAL A 690 -19.01 16.23 14.62
N LEU A 691 -18.18 15.67 15.50
CA LEU A 691 -16.88 15.11 15.14
C LEU A 691 -16.95 13.59 15.14
N VAL A 692 -16.49 12.97 14.06
CA VAL A 692 -16.20 11.53 13.99
C VAL A 692 -14.68 11.32 14.11
N VAL A 693 -14.23 10.54 15.08
CA VAL A 693 -12.82 10.24 15.31
C VAL A 693 -12.54 8.80 14.86
N ASP A 694 -11.68 8.66 13.85
CA ASP A 694 -11.16 7.36 13.41
C ASP A 694 -10.07 6.89 14.39
N GLY A 695 -10.47 6.02 15.32
CA GLY A 695 -9.60 5.37 16.29
C GLY A 695 -9.20 3.96 15.90
N PHE A 696 -9.65 3.44 14.75
CA PHE A 696 -9.24 2.13 14.27
C PHE A 696 -7.94 2.28 13.50
N THR A 697 -6.81 2.04 14.15
CA THR A 697 -5.47 2.14 13.53
C THR A 697 -4.73 0.81 13.49
N ARG A 698 -5.28 -0.22 14.14
CA ARG A 698 -4.66 -1.54 14.32
C ARG A 698 -4.43 -2.27 13.00
N PHE A 699 -3.18 -2.65 12.77
CA PHE A 699 -2.77 -3.72 11.85
C PHE A 699 -2.09 -4.80 12.68
N ALA A 700 -2.52 -6.05 12.56
CA ALA A 700 -2.06 -7.12 13.43
C ALA A 700 -1.99 -8.46 12.69
N GLY A 701 -1.05 -9.30 13.12
CA GLY A 701 -1.09 -10.73 12.80
C GLY A 701 -2.17 -11.47 13.62
N PRO A 702 -2.37 -12.78 13.37
CA PRO A 702 -3.31 -13.59 14.15
C PRO A 702 -2.94 -13.71 15.63
N ALA A 703 -3.89 -14.14 16.46
CA ALA A 703 -3.65 -14.43 17.87
C ALA A 703 -2.50 -15.44 18.03
N VAL A 704 -1.53 -15.09 18.88
CA VAL A 704 -0.34 -15.89 19.12
C VAL A 704 -0.58 -16.86 20.27
N VAL A 705 -0.29 -18.15 20.05
CA VAL A 705 -0.18 -19.16 21.10
C VAL A 705 1.31 -19.44 21.32
N ASP A 706 1.83 -19.15 22.51
CA ASP A 706 3.19 -19.49 22.93
C ASP A 706 3.24 -19.63 24.46
N ASP A 707 2.90 -20.82 24.98
CA ASP A 707 2.70 -21.07 26.42
C ASP A 707 3.73 -22.05 27.03
N GLY A 708 4.86 -22.23 26.35
CA GLY A 708 5.92 -23.15 26.74
C GLY A 708 5.77 -24.56 26.17
N THR A 709 4.54 -25.07 26.03
CA THR A 709 4.26 -26.39 25.43
C THR A 709 3.65 -26.30 24.04
N ARG A 710 2.81 -25.29 23.82
CA ARG A 710 2.14 -25.00 22.57
C ARG A 710 2.76 -23.79 21.90
N GLN A 711 2.84 -23.82 20.58
CA GLN A 711 3.34 -22.72 19.76
C GLN A 711 2.56 -22.63 18.44
N GLY A 712 2.13 -21.43 18.03
CA GLY A 712 1.35 -21.27 16.81
C GLY A 712 0.43 -20.06 16.76
N PHE A 713 -0.57 -20.14 15.89
CA PHE A 713 -1.54 -19.09 15.63
C PHE A 713 -2.98 -19.61 15.72
N ASP A 714 -3.85 -18.88 16.41
CA ASP A 714 -5.27 -19.21 16.57
C ASP A 714 -6.13 -18.22 15.76
N LEU A 715 -6.56 -18.64 14.57
CA LEU A 715 -7.38 -17.82 13.69
C LEU A 715 -8.82 -17.63 14.20
N ASP A 716 -9.32 -18.51 15.06
CA ASP A 716 -10.69 -18.41 15.57
C ASP A 716 -10.77 -17.39 16.71
N ALA A 717 -9.70 -17.25 17.50
CA ALA A 717 -9.57 -16.22 18.54
C ALA A 717 -9.41 -14.79 17.97
N ASP A 718 -8.48 -14.61 17.01
CA ASP A 718 -8.29 -13.37 16.26
C ASP A 718 -7.52 -13.68 14.97
N MET A 719 -8.13 -13.49 13.81
CA MET A 719 -7.48 -13.70 12.52
C MET A 719 -6.43 -12.61 12.19
N GLY A 720 -6.39 -11.53 12.98
CA GLY A 720 -5.57 -10.36 12.73
C GLY A 720 -6.28 -9.34 11.83
N VAL A 721 -5.58 -8.24 11.54
CA VAL A 721 -6.11 -7.11 10.75
C VAL A 721 -5.10 -6.74 9.69
N SER A 722 -5.39 -7.09 8.44
CA SER A 722 -4.57 -6.73 7.28
C SER A 722 -4.96 -5.38 6.67
N LEU A 723 -4.12 -4.85 5.76
CA LEU A 723 -4.48 -3.72 4.91
C LEU A 723 -5.33 -4.21 3.73
N GLY A 724 -6.63 -3.94 3.78
CA GLY A 724 -7.60 -4.39 2.80
C GLY A 724 -7.80 -5.90 2.86
N ILE A 725 -7.98 -6.53 1.71
CA ILE A 725 -8.19 -7.97 1.60
C ILE A 725 -6.89 -8.76 1.84
N ASN A 726 -6.97 -9.97 2.38
CA ASN A 726 -5.86 -10.88 2.59
C ASN A 726 -6.11 -12.21 1.88
N ALA A 727 -5.14 -12.64 1.07
CA ALA A 727 -5.16 -13.90 0.32
C ALA A 727 -4.17 -14.95 0.87
N GLY A 728 -3.59 -14.71 2.05
CA GLY A 728 -2.47 -15.48 2.58
C GLY A 728 -2.81 -16.64 3.51
N PHE A 729 -4.08 -16.98 3.76
CA PHE A 729 -4.41 -18.10 4.65
C PHE A 729 -4.76 -19.36 3.87
N VAL A 730 -4.25 -20.51 4.35
CA VAL A 730 -4.57 -21.83 3.79
C VAL A 730 -5.58 -22.59 4.63
N GLY A 731 -5.50 -22.49 5.95
CA GLY A 731 -6.36 -23.21 6.89
C GLY A 731 -6.01 -22.88 8.35
N ARG A 732 -6.79 -23.39 9.30
CA ARG A 732 -6.48 -23.26 10.73
C ARG A 732 -5.30 -24.15 11.11
N GLN A 733 -4.51 -23.68 12.07
CA GLN A 733 -3.50 -24.52 12.71
C GLN A 733 -4.18 -25.52 13.66
N ILE A 734 -3.84 -26.80 13.51
CA ILE A 734 -4.40 -27.90 14.30
C ILE A 734 -3.35 -28.43 15.28
N ASP A 735 -2.08 -28.48 14.87
CA ASP A 735 -0.99 -29.00 15.69
C ASP A 735 -0.11 -27.87 16.25
N PHE A 736 -0.02 -27.80 17.57
CA PHE A 736 0.71 -26.76 18.31
C PHE A 736 1.93 -27.29 19.07
N ASP A 737 2.25 -28.58 19.00
CA ASP A 737 3.31 -29.19 19.80
C ASP A 737 4.70 -28.60 19.47
N ARG A 738 5.25 -27.81 20.41
CA ARG A 738 6.54 -27.13 20.28
C ARG A 738 7.71 -28.11 20.10
N THR A 739 7.59 -29.37 20.50
CA THR A 739 8.67 -30.35 20.35
C THR A 739 8.85 -30.84 18.91
N ARG A 740 7.86 -30.57 18.04
CA ARG A 740 7.76 -31.08 16.67
C ARG A 740 8.25 -30.08 15.61
N VAL A 741 9.06 -29.10 16.02
CA VAL A 741 9.69 -28.10 15.13
C VAL A 741 10.46 -28.78 14.01
N GLY A 742 10.31 -28.28 12.78
CA GLY A 742 11.05 -28.77 11.60
C GLY A 742 10.52 -30.08 11.01
N SER A 743 9.45 -30.66 11.57
CA SER A 743 8.72 -31.77 10.94
C SER A 743 7.71 -31.24 9.91
N GLU A 744 7.22 -32.11 9.02
CA GLU A 744 6.18 -31.78 8.04
C GLU A 744 5.01 -32.80 8.11
N GLY A 745 3.80 -32.36 7.77
CA GLY A 745 2.59 -33.18 7.78
C GLY A 745 1.87 -33.24 9.13
N PRO A 746 0.82 -34.08 9.26
CA PRO A 746 0.06 -34.19 10.51
C PRO A 746 0.94 -34.47 11.73
N GLY A 747 0.71 -33.74 12.82
CA GLY A 747 1.52 -33.79 14.04
C GLY A 747 2.82 -32.99 13.98
N ALA A 748 3.09 -32.26 12.89
CA ALA A 748 4.19 -31.29 12.85
C ALA A 748 3.77 -29.98 13.52
N LEU A 749 4.71 -29.28 14.15
CA LEU A 749 4.43 -27.94 14.68
C LEU A 749 3.94 -27.03 13.55
N GLY A 750 2.78 -26.40 13.73
CA GLY A 750 2.23 -25.48 12.76
C GLY A 750 1.32 -26.12 11.73
N TYR A 751 1.16 -27.45 11.71
CA TYR A 751 0.37 -28.13 10.68
C TYR A 751 -1.06 -27.59 10.59
N CYS A 752 -1.50 -27.37 9.35
CA CYS A 752 -2.82 -26.87 8.99
C CYS A 752 -3.43 -27.73 7.88
N GLU A 753 -4.77 -27.78 7.82
CA GLU A 753 -5.49 -28.24 6.63
C GLU A 753 -5.55 -27.12 5.57
N ASP A 754 -6.45 -27.24 4.61
CA ASP A 754 -6.59 -26.31 3.47
C ASP A 754 -8.01 -25.73 3.32
N GLU A 755 -8.81 -25.70 4.40
CA GLU A 755 -10.22 -25.30 4.34
C GLU A 755 -10.46 -23.82 4.00
N PHE A 756 -9.40 -23.00 4.04
CA PHE A 756 -9.39 -21.60 3.62
C PHE A 756 -8.72 -21.36 2.25
N ALA A 757 -8.17 -22.39 1.61
CA ALA A 757 -7.62 -22.27 0.27
C ALA A 757 -8.65 -21.67 -0.72
N GLY A 758 -8.25 -20.64 -1.46
CA GLY A 758 -9.14 -19.93 -2.39
C GLY A 758 -10.15 -18.97 -1.75
N LYS A 759 -10.15 -18.82 -0.42
CA LYS A 759 -10.96 -17.82 0.31
C LYS A 759 -10.11 -16.62 0.71
N PHE A 760 -10.73 -15.45 0.68
CA PHE A 760 -10.10 -14.20 1.04
C PHE A 760 -10.82 -13.51 2.19
N PHE A 761 -10.08 -12.75 2.98
CA PHE A 761 -10.57 -12.16 4.22
C PHE A 761 -10.27 -10.67 4.26
N MET A 762 -11.30 -9.86 4.47
CA MET A 762 -11.19 -8.41 4.53
C MET A 762 -10.69 -7.98 5.90
N GLY A 763 -9.61 -7.21 5.91
CA GLY A 763 -9.12 -6.43 7.04
C GLY A 763 -9.60 -4.98 6.96
N LYS A 764 -8.72 -4.04 7.33
CA LYS A 764 -9.01 -2.61 7.35
C LYS A 764 -9.00 -2.01 5.95
N GLN A 765 -10.12 -1.43 5.51
CA GLN A 765 -10.30 -0.78 4.21
C GLN A 765 -9.78 0.67 4.17
N GLN A 766 -9.46 1.24 5.34
CA GLN A 766 -8.99 2.63 5.49
C GLN A 766 -10.04 3.69 5.14
N ASN A 767 -11.32 3.38 5.30
CA ASN A 767 -12.44 4.29 5.04
C ASN A 767 -13.59 4.12 6.06
N GLU A 768 -13.32 3.48 7.19
CA GLU A 768 -14.35 3.09 8.16
C GLU A 768 -15.12 4.31 8.69
N SER A 769 -14.46 5.49 8.81
CA SER A 769 -15.11 6.71 9.32
C SER A 769 -16.18 7.27 8.37
N VAL A 770 -16.13 6.90 7.09
CA VAL A 770 -17.02 7.43 6.05
C VAL A 770 -18.48 7.05 6.33
N CYS A 771 -18.75 5.82 6.78
CA CYS A 771 -20.12 5.42 7.04
C CYS A 771 -20.72 6.13 8.27
N HIS A 772 -19.91 6.38 9.30
CA HIS A 772 -20.33 7.19 10.45
C HIS A 772 -20.73 8.60 10.02
N VAL A 773 -19.88 9.28 9.24
CA VAL A 773 -20.18 10.63 8.72
C VAL A 773 -21.46 10.65 7.90
N ALA A 774 -21.62 9.69 6.98
CA ALA A 774 -22.80 9.61 6.11
C ALA A 774 -24.08 9.32 6.90
N ASP A 775 -24.03 8.39 7.85
CA ASP A 775 -25.20 7.97 8.61
C ASP A 775 -25.63 9.06 9.61
N ILE A 776 -24.68 9.74 10.28
CA ILE A 776 -24.99 10.91 11.13
C ILE A 776 -25.60 12.03 10.29
N ALA A 777 -25.01 12.37 9.14
CA ALA A 777 -25.54 13.40 8.25
C ALA A 777 -26.96 13.08 7.75
N SER A 778 -27.28 11.79 7.56
CA SER A 778 -28.64 11.35 7.18
C SER A 778 -29.65 11.36 8.33
N SER A 779 -29.19 11.44 9.58
CA SER A 779 -30.05 11.31 10.78
C SER A 779 -30.74 12.62 11.19
N GLY A 780 -30.23 13.76 10.74
CA GLY A 780 -30.73 15.09 11.11
C GLY A 780 -29.86 16.22 10.55
N ALA A 781 -30.15 17.45 10.96
CA ALA A 781 -29.42 18.63 10.52
C ALA A 781 -28.11 18.82 11.30
N TYR A 782 -27.06 18.13 10.87
CA TYR A 782 -25.72 18.22 11.45
C TYR A 782 -24.68 18.63 10.42
N ASN A 783 -23.70 19.42 10.85
CA ASN A 783 -22.43 19.47 10.16
C ASN A 783 -21.57 18.36 10.75
N VAL A 784 -21.05 17.48 9.91
CA VAL A 784 -20.27 16.34 10.36
C VAL A 784 -18.91 16.40 9.70
N VAL A 785 -17.84 16.29 10.50
CA VAL A 785 -16.46 16.24 10.03
C VAL A 785 -15.76 15.08 10.71
N SER A 786 -14.75 14.49 10.06
CA SER A 786 -13.93 13.47 10.69
C SER A 786 -12.47 13.86 10.90
N SER A 787 -11.83 13.17 11.85
CA SER A 787 -10.43 13.36 12.21
C SER A 787 -9.80 12.02 12.54
N SER A 788 -8.49 11.90 12.34
CA SER A 788 -7.73 10.81 12.94
C SER A 788 -7.65 10.97 14.47
N VAL A 789 -7.52 9.86 15.20
CA VAL A 789 -7.36 9.87 16.66
C VAL A 789 -6.08 10.59 17.10
N GLU A 790 -4.99 10.48 16.35
CA GLU A 790 -3.71 11.12 16.69
C GLU A 790 -3.84 12.65 16.70
N ALA A 791 -4.67 13.21 15.83
CA ALA A 791 -4.92 14.64 15.80
C ALA A 791 -5.67 15.14 17.05
N VAL A 792 -6.51 14.30 17.65
CA VAL A 792 -7.17 14.58 18.93
C VAL A 792 -6.16 14.46 20.07
N GLU A 793 -5.40 13.36 20.11
CA GLU A 793 -4.41 13.08 21.16
C GLU A 793 -3.31 14.15 21.24
N ASN A 794 -2.90 14.68 20.09
CA ASN A 794 -1.92 15.76 19.99
C ASN A 794 -2.52 17.16 20.16
N GLY A 795 -3.82 17.28 20.42
CA GLY A 795 -4.50 18.56 20.69
C GLY A 795 -4.70 19.46 19.46
N PHE A 796 -4.58 18.92 18.25
CA PHE A 796 -4.87 19.66 17.01
C PHE A 796 -6.36 19.79 16.74
N VAL A 797 -7.18 18.92 17.32
CA VAL A 797 -8.65 19.01 17.33
C VAL A 797 -9.13 19.24 18.75
N LYS A 798 -9.90 20.30 18.92
CA LYS A 798 -10.51 20.70 20.19
C LYS A 798 -11.92 20.10 20.29
N LEU A 799 -12.11 19.15 21.19
CA LEU A 799 -13.38 18.42 21.33
C LEU A 799 -14.52 19.35 21.79
N GLU A 800 -14.21 20.39 22.57
CA GLU A 800 -15.17 21.38 23.05
C GLU A 800 -15.87 22.19 21.95
N ASN A 801 -15.34 22.17 20.72
CA ASN A 801 -15.98 22.81 19.57
C ASN A 801 -17.17 22.01 19.01
N TYR A 802 -17.34 20.76 19.43
CA TYR A 802 -18.33 19.85 18.88
C TYR A 802 -19.41 19.53 19.89
N ARG A 803 -20.63 19.37 19.37
CA ARG A 803 -21.80 19.01 20.20
C ARG A 803 -21.77 17.55 20.61
N VAL A 804 -21.35 16.70 19.69
CA VAL A 804 -21.20 15.25 19.86
C VAL A 804 -19.84 14.85 19.29
N VAL A 805 -19.13 13.98 19.99
CA VAL A 805 -17.91 13.31 19.54
C VAL A 805 -18.20 11.83 19.43
N ASP A 806 -18.19 11.31 18.22
CA ASP A 806 -18.30 9.89 17.87
C ASP A 806 -16.89 9.33 17.69
N ILE A 807 -16.51 8.32 18.47
CA ILE A 807 -15.22 7.65 18.36
C ILE A 807 -15.46 6.20 17.96
N MET A 808 -14.97 5.84 16.79
CA MET A 808 -15.02 4.46 16.33
C MET A 808 -13.66 3.80 16.49
N PHE A 809 -13.68 2.59 17.04
CA PHE A 809 -12.49 1.80 17.31
C PHE A 809 -12.37 0.57 16.42
N GLY A 810 -13.42 0.16 15.70
CA GLY A 810 -13.39 -1.07 14.91
C GLY A 810 -12.88 -2.25 15.74
N LEU A 811 -11.74 -2.82 15.33
CA LEU A 811 -11.03 -3.91 16.03
C LEU A 811 -9.80 -3.46 16.84
N GLN A 812 -9.70 -2.17 17.17
CA GLN A 812 -8.59 -1.61 17.97
C GLN A 812 -8.52 -2.29 19.35
N LYS A 813 -7.32 -2.73 19.74
CA LYS A 813 -6.98 -3.23 21.09
C LYS A 813 -5.47 -3.34 21.25
N ASP A 814 -5.01 -3.35 22.50
CA ASP A 814 -3.66 -3.76 22.88
C ASP A 814 -3.63 -5.28 23.03
N ASP A 815 -3.17 -5.97 22.00
CA ASP A 815 -3.15 -7.44 21.97
C ASP A 815 -1.91 -8.05 22.63
N GLY A 816 -0.91 -7.23 22.98
CA GLY A 816 0.32 -7.65 23.64
C GLY A 816 1.32 -8.42 22.77
N TYR A 817 1.03 -8.67 21.49
CA TYR A 817 1.92 -9.45 20.60
C TYR A 817 2.21 -8.78 19.26
N SER A 818 1.40 -7.81 18.82
CA SER A 818 1.65 -7.04 17.60
C SER A 818 2.96 -6.24 17.69
N LEU A 819 3.62 -6.05 16.56
CA LEU A 819 4.90 -5.32 16.50
C LEU A 819 4.75 -3.81 16.73
N VAL A 820 3.52 -3.32 16.63
CA VAL A 820 3.12 -1.96 16.99
C VAL A 820 2.05 -2.07 18.06
N ARG A 821 2.16 -1.22 19.09
CA ARG A 821 1.16 -1.15 20.16
C ARG A 821 -0.03 -0.32 19.70
N TYR A 822 -1.22 -0.90 19.81
CA TYR A 822 -2.50 -0.23 19.57
C TYR A 822 -3.29 -0.19 20.87
N LYS A 823 -4.11 0.84 21.07
CA LYS A 823 -4.91 1.00 22.29
C LYS A 823 -6.21 1.71 21.92
N THR A 824 -7.33 1.29 22.50
CA THR A 824 -8.60 2.00 22.40
C THR A 824 -8.48 3.37 23.06
N PHE A 825 -8.42 3.41 24.40
CA PHE A 825 -8.34 4.64 25.17
C PHE A 825 -6.93 4.89 25.71
N SER A 826 -6.07 5.45 24.86
CA SER A 826 -4.75 5.92 25.30
C SER A 826 -4.86 6.94 26.44
N ALA A 827 -3.78 7.13 27.20
CA ALA A 827 -3.77 8.13 28.28
C ALA A 827 -4.08 9.55 27.79
N LEU A 828 -3.64 9.90 26.57
CA LEU A 828 -3.91 11.21 25.97
C LEU A 828 -5.39 11.34 25.57
N LEU A 829 -5.95 10.31 24.94
CA LEU A 829 -7.36 10.32 24.55
C LEU A 829 -8.29 10.36 25.77
N ARG A 830 -7.98 9.59 26.82
CA ARG A 830 -8.72 9.63 28.09
C ARG A 830 -8.75 11.03 28.69
N LYS A 831 -7.59 11.70 28.74
CA LYS A 831 -7.49 13.07 29.24
C LYS A 831 -8.30 14.06 28.41
N ALA A 832 -8.27 13.94 27.08
CA ALA A 832 -9.07 14.79 26.18
C ALA A 832 -10.58 14.60 26.41
N LEU A 833 -11.02 13.34 26.53
CA LEU A 833 -12.42 12.99 26.80
C LEU A 833 -12.90 13.45 28.17
N GLU A 834 -12.11 13.23 29.23
CA GLU A 834 -12.40 13.73 30.59
C GLU A 834 -12.55 15.25 30.61
N SER A 835 -11.71 15.98 29.87
CA SER A 835 -11.83 17.43 29.74
C SER A 835 -13.11 17.84 29.01
N TYR A 836 -13.46 17.12 27.94
CA TYR A 836 -14.65 17.39 27.13
C TYR A 836 -15.94 17.16 27.91
N VAL A 837 -16.06 16.04 28.66
CA VAL A 837 -17.27 15.74 29.44
C VAL A 837 -17.46 16.67 30.64
N ARG A 838 -16.38 17.20 31.24
CA ARG A 838 -16.49 18.27 32.27
C ARG A 838 -17.19 19.53 31.74
N GLY A 839 -17.14 19.75 30.43
CA GLY A 839 -17.85 20.83 29.73
C GLY A 839 -19.26 20.45 29.25
N ASN A 840 -19.88 19.41 29.80
CA ASN A 840 -21.14 18.84 29.31
C ASN A 840 -21.07 18.30 27.86
N GLY A 841 -19.91 17.72 27.54
CA GLY A 841 -19.67 17.03 26.29
C GLY A 841 -20.55 15.78 26.13
N ARG A 842 -20.75 15.37 24.88
CA ARG A 842 -21.55 14.18 24.55
C ARG A 842 -20.76 13.24 23.67
N VAL A 843 -20.65 11.99 24.11
CA VAL A 843 -19.72 11.03 23.52
C VAL A 843 -20.46 9.79 23.05
N PHE A 844 -20.19 9.38 21.82
CA PHE A 844 -20.54 8.07 21.31
C PHE A 844 -19.25 7.27 21.12
N VAL A 845 -19.23 6.01 21.55
CA VAL A 845 -18.14 5.07 21.28
C VAL A 845 -18.69 3.75 20.75
N SER A 846 -18.04 3.20 19.73
CA SER A 846 -18.28 1.83 19.25
C SER A 846 -17.00 1.10 18.90
N GLY A 847 -16.90 -0.17 19.27
CA GLY A 847 -15.78 -1.04 18.91
C GLY A 847 -15.87 -2.40 19.58
N ALA A 848 -15.14 -3.39 19.04
CA ALA A 848 -15.20 -4.77 19.51
C ALA A 848 -14.56 -5.00 20.89
N TYR A 849 -13.66 -4.10 21.32
CA TYR A 849 -12.80 -4.29 22.50
C TYR A 849 -12.73 -3.06 23.42
N VAL A 850 -13.78 -2.23 23.44
CA VAL A 850 -13.83 -0.96 24.17
C VAL A 850 -13.73 -1.09 25.70
N ALA A 851 -14.06 -2.26 26.25
CA ALA A 851 -14.01 -2.58 27.67
C ALA A 851 -12.95 -3.64 27.99
N SER A 852 -12.80 -4.70 27.19
CA SER A 852 -11.80 -5.74 27.44
C SER A 852 -10.35 -5.25 27.29
N ASP A 853 -10.13 -4.22 26.48
CA ASP A 853 -8.82 -3.57 26.36
C ASP A 853 -8.47 -2.74 27.63
N MET A 854 -9.43 -2.43 28.51
CA MET A 854 -9.23 -1.56 29.68
C MET A 854 -8.74 -2.33 30.91
N GLN A 855 -7.47 -2.74 30.87
CA GLN A 855 -6.86 -3.69 31.80
C GLN A 855 -6.29 -3.06 33.09
N LEU A 856 -5.98 -1.76 33.10
CA LEU A 856 -5.46 -1.08 34.30
C LEU A 856 -6.59 -0.52 35.18
N ASP A 857 -6.36 -0.38 36.50
CA ASP A 857 -7.38 0.18 37.42
C ASP A 857 -7.79 1.60 37.04
N VAL A 858 -6.83 2.42 36.57
CA VAL A 858 -7.11 3.78 36.07
C VAL A 858 -7.91 3.77 34.77
N GLU A 859 -7.80 2.71 33.97
CA GLU A 859 -8.55 2.53 32.72
C GLU A 859 -9.97 2.08 33.03
N ARG A 860 -10.13 1.09 33.91
CA ARG A 860 -11.44 0.66 34.43
C ARG A 860 -12.18 1.80 35.12
N SER A 861 -11.48 2.57 35.96
CA SER A 861 -12.06 3.75 36.63
C SER A 861 -12.52 4.79 35.62
N PHE A 862 -11.76 5.02 34.54
CA PHE A 862 -12.18 5.90 33.45
C PHE A 862 -13.48 5.41 32.79
N MET A 863 -13.59 4.12 32.46
CA MET A 863 -14.83 3.54 31.90
C MET A 863 -16.02 3.67 32.86
N SER A 864 -15.81 3.36 34.14
CA SER A 864 -16.85 3.46 35.16
C SER A 864 -17.30 4.89 35.42
N ASN A 865 -16.39 5.87 35.34
CA ASN A 865 -16.70 7.26 35.67
C ASN A 865 -17.33 8.03 34.52
N LEU A 866 -16.79 7.88 33.31
CA LEU A 866 -17.25 8.61 32.12
C LEU A 866 -18.40 7.85 31.46
N PHE A 867 -18.18 6.59 31.09
CA PHE A 867 -19.19 5.84 30.34
C PHE A 867 -20.24 5.16 31.22
N LYS A 868 -19.99 5.07 32.54
CA LYS A 868 -20.79 4.29 33.48
C LYS A 868 -20.92 2.82 33.04
N VAL A 869 -19.81 2.26 32.57
CA VAL A 869 -19.73 0.89 32.03
C VAL A 869 -18.73 0.07 32.82
N GLY A 870 -19.12 -1.14 33.21
CA GLY A 870 -18.24 -2.21 33.64
C GLY A 870 -18.00 -3.24 32.53
N PHE A 871 -16.91 -4.01 32.64
CA PHE A 871 -16.63 -5.10 31.73
C PHE A 871 -17.36 -6.38 32.17
N GLY A 872 -18.31 -6.84 31.36
CA GLY A 872 -19.13 -8.03 31.62
C GLY A 872 -18.58 -9.33 31.02
N GLY A 873 -17.39 -9.30 30.41
CA GLY A 873 -16.80 -10.40 29.65
C GLY A 873 -16.81 -10.16 28.15
N GLN A 874 -16.29 -11.13 27.39
CA GLN A 874 -16.33 -11.11 25.93
C GLN A 874 -17.38 -12.10 25.43
N ASN A 875 -18.20 -11.67 24.49
CA ASN A 875 -19.11 -12.54 23.77
C ASN A 875 -18.38 -13.08 22.54
N THR A 876 -18.17 -14.40 22.47
CA THR A 876 -17.61 -15.12 21.31
C THR A 876 -18.64 -16.04 20.64
N ASN A 877 -19.89 -16.01 21.10
CA ASN A 877 -20.95 -16.88 20.60
C ASN A 877 -21.44 -16.39 19.23
N ILE A 878 -21.10 -17.14 18.18
CA ILE A 878 -21.49 -16.86 16.79
C ILE A 878 -22.64 -17.75 16.28
N ALA A 879 -23.35 -18.43 17.19
CA ALA A 879 -24.55 -19.22 16.83
C ALA A 879 -25.63 -18.31 16.24
N THR A 880 -25.74 -17.09 16.78
CA THR A 880 -26.56 -16.00 16.27
C THR A 880 -25.76 -14.70 16.36
N ASN A 881 -25.90 -13.85 15.34
CA ASN A 881 -25.23 -12.55 15.28
C ASN A 881 -26.18 -11.39 15.61
N LEU A 882 -27.36 -11.69 16.16
CA LEU A 882 -28.42 -10.71 16.39
C LEU A 882 -28.13 -9.84 17.61
N VAL A 883 -28.50 -8.57 17.47
CA VAL A 883 -28.53 -7.55 18.50
C VAL A 883 -29.92 -6.92 18.51
N ASP A 884 -30.51 -6.81 19.69
CA ASP A 884 -31.85 -6.26 19.91
C ASP A 884 -31.80 -5.01 20.80
N GLY A 885 -32.46 -3.95 20.39
CA GLY A 885 -32.62 -2.73 21.19
C GLY A 885 -33.02 -1.53 20.36
N LEU A 886 -33.30 -0.40 21.00
CA LEU A 886 -33.74 0.83 20.31
C LEU A 886 -34.98 0.66 19.40
N GLY A 887 -35.78 -0.40 19.60
CA GLY A 887 -36.95 -0.73 18.77
C GLY A 887 -36.61 -1.44 17.45
N ILE A 888 -35.38 -1.95 17.28
CA ILE A 888 -34.92 -2.65 16.08
C ILE A 888 -34.14 -3.93 16.46
N SER A 889 -34.21 -4.94 15.59
CA SER A 889 -33.36 -6.13 15.62
C SER A 889 -32.49 -6.17 14.35
N PHE A 890 -31.21 -6.44 14.49
CA PHE A 890 -30.26 -6.48 13.36
C PHE A 890 -29.10 -7.43 13.64
N ASP A 891 -28.40 -7.86 12.59
CA ASP A 891 -27.21 -8.69 12.69
C ASP A 891 -25.91 -7.90 12.50
N ILE A 892 -24.85 -8.39 13.15
CA ILE A 892 -23.48 -7.88 12.98
C ILE A 892 -22.57 -8.90 12.30
N ILE A 893 -21.57 -8.40 11.57
CA ILE A 893 -20.59 -9.20 10.84
C ILE A 893 -19.58 -9.77 11.84
N ARG A 894 -19.78 -11.03 12.25
CA ARG A 894 -18.89 -11.74 13.18
C ARG A 894 -18.02 -12.81 12.54
N ARG A 895 -18.33 -13.21 11.30
CA ARG A 895 -17.61 -14.25 10.56
C ARG A 895 -16.68 -13.62 9.50
N PRO A 896 -15.39 -13.98 9.48
CA PRO A 896 -14.46 -13.53 8.44
C PRO A 896 -15.01 -13.78 7.02
N ASN A 897 -14.87 -12.78 6.14
CA ASN A 897 -15.41 -12.78 4.77
C ASN A 897 -14.62 -11.81 3.89
N ASP A 898 -14.92 -11.75 2.58
CA ASP A 898 -14.18 -10.92 1.60
C ASP A 898 -14.75 -9.49 1.40
N ARG A 899 -15.76 -9.08 2.18
CA ARG A 899 -16.47 -7.80 2.01
C ARG A 899 -16.22 -6.78 3.12
N HIS A 900 -16.16 -7.24 4.35
CA HIS A 900 -15.97 -6.38 5.51
C HIS A 900 -15.20 -7.13 6.60
N TYR A 901 -14.43 -6.41 7.42
CA TYR A 901 -13.79 -7.02 8.58
C TYR A 901 -14.85 -7.60 9.53
N ALA A 902 -14.45 -8.63 10.27
CA ALA A 902 -15.35 -9.35 11.16
C ALA A 902 -15.00 -9.13 12.63
N ALA A 903 -16.00 -8.79 13.43
CA ALA A 903 -15.87 -8.74 14.88
C ALA A 903 -16.06 -10.15 15.48
N GLN A 904 -15.02 -10.99 15.38
CA GLN A 904 -15.04 -12.38 15.87
C GLN A 904 -15.41 -12.45 17.36
N SER A 905 -14.84 -11.55 18.15
CA SER A 905 -15.19 -11.31 19.55
C SER A 905 -15.69 -9.88 19.71
N VAL A 906 -16.65 -9.69 20.61
CA VAL A 906 -17.25 -8.38 20.96
C VAL A 906 -17.41 -8.29 22.47
N ASP A 907 -17.38 -7.08 23.03
CA ASP A 907 -17.49 -6.89 24.47
C ASP A 907 -18.93 -6.93 24.97
N VAL A 908 -19.10 -7.50 26.15
CA VAL A 908 -20.28 -7.31 27.00
C VAL A 908 -20.03 -6.09 27.86
N VAL A 909 -20.81 -5.03 27.65
CA VAL A 909 -20.69 -3.74 28.34
C VAL A 909 -21.81 -3.63 29.37
N SER A 910 -21.50 -3.83 30.65
CA SER A 910 -22.50 -3.86 31.72
C SER A 910 -22.77 -2.44 32.26
N PRO A 911 -24.04 -2.02 32.41
CA PRO A 911 -24.36 -0.69 32.90
C PRO A 911 -24.07 -0.56 34.40
N LEU A 912 -23.48 0.58 34.79
CA LEU A 912 -23.34 1.02 36.18
C LEU A 912 -24.35 2.14 36.44
N ALA A 913 -25.11 2.04 37.53
CA ALA A 913 -26.13 3.03 37.85
C ALA A 913 -25.55 4.47 37.88
N PRO A 914 -26.25 5.46 37.31
CA PRO A 914 -27.62 5.41 36.80
C PRO A 914 -27.73 5.17 35.27
N ALA A 915 -26.69 4.67 34.61
CA ALA A 915 -26.81 4.27 33.20
C ALA A 915 -27.68 3.01 33.03
N PHE A 916 -28.16 2.78 31.81
CA PHE A 916 -29.04 1.66 31.48
C PHE A 916 -28.59 0.94 30.21
N CYS A 917 -28.96 -0.33 30.10
CA CYS A 917 -28.73 -1.13 28.89
C CYS A 917 -29.65 -0.65 27.76
N ALA A 918 -29.08 -0.32 26.61
CA ALA A 918 -29.78 0.16 25.43
C ALA A 918 -29.99 -0.93 24.37
N MET A 919 -29.09 -1.91 24.31
CA MET A 919 -29.14 -3.05 23.38
C MET A 919 -28.56 -4.30 24.02
N ARG A 920 -29.06 -5.47 23.64
CA ARG A 920 -28.59 -6.79 24.10
C ARG A 920 -28.20 -7.67 22.93
N TYR A 921 -27.23 -8.54 23.17
CA TYR A 921 -26.97 -9.68 22.30
C TYR A 921 -28.08 -10.72 22.48
N ALA A 922 -28.21 -11.62 21.52
CA ALA A 922 -29.24 -12.66 21.52
C ALA A 922 -29.20 -13.64 22.71
N ASP A 923 -28.05 -13.76 23.40
CA ASP A 923 -27.93 -14.55 24.63
C ASP A 923 -28.35 -13.79 25.90
N GLY A 924 -28.86 -12.56 25.74
CA GLY A 924 -29.35 -11.71 26.82
C GLY A 924 -28.27 -10.84 27.48
N THR A 925 -26.99 -10.99 27.08
CA THR A 925 -25.91 -10.14 27.59
C THR A 925 -25.97 -8.72 27.01
N ASP A 926 -25.48 -7.73 27.77
CA ASP A 926 -25.59 -6.32 27.40
C ASP A 926 -24.60 -5.94 26.29
N ALA A 927 -25.12 -5.42 25.17
CA ALA A 927 -24.35 -5.05 23.99
C ALA A 927 -24.09 -3.55 23.88
N ALA A 928 -24.93 -2.73 24.51
CA ALA A 928 -24.73 -1.28 24.58
C ALA A 928 -25.31 -0.66 25.84
N VAL A 929 -24.67 0.41 26.31
CA VAL A 929 -25.06 1.17 27.51
C VAL A 929 -25.24 2.64 27.15
N ALA A 930 -26.29 3.24 27.70
CA ALA A 930 -26.59 4.66 27.58
C ALA A 930 -26.59 5.33 28.96
N TYR A 931 -25.89 6.46 29.07
CA TYR A 931 -25.85 7.30 30.24
C TYR A 931 -26.44 8.68 29.92
N ASP A 932 -27.55 9.02 30.60
CA ASP A 932 -28.29 10.27 30.44
C ASP A 932 -28.08 11.19 31.66
N GLY A 933 -26.85 11.65 31.85
CA GLY A 933 -26.48 12.53 32.95
C GLY A 933 -26.82 14.00 32.70
N ILE A 934 -26.98 14.75 33.78
CA ILE A 934 -27.05 16.23 33.73
C ILE A 934 -25.69 16.87 33.44
N ASP A 935 -24.63 16.15 33.82
CA ASP A 935 -23.23 16.54 33.74
C ASP A 935 -22.65 16.23 32.36
N HIS A 936 -23.02 15.10 31.75
CA HIS A 936 -22.70 14.73 30.39
C HIS A 936 -23.58 13.57 29.89
N LYS A 937 -23.51 13.28 28.58
CA LYS A 937 -24.17 12.11 27.99
C LYS A 937 -23.17 11.18 27.33
N ALA A 938 -23.39 9.88 27.45
CA ALA A 938 -22.54 8.88 26.83
C ALA A 938 -23.36 7.72 26.26
N PHE A 939 -22.92 7.18 25.13
CA PHE A 939 -23.45 5.94 24.56
C PHE A 939 -22.26 5.05 24.16
N VAL A 940 -22.24 3.80 24.61
CA VAL A 940 -21.17 2.85 24.30
C VAL A 940 -21.76 1.59 23.70
N MET A 941 -21.22 1.15 22.57
CA MET A 941 -21.48 -0.16 21.97
C MET A 941 -20.25 -1.05 22.11
N GLY A 942 -20.45 -2.28 22.61
CA GLY A 942 -19.42 -3.32 22.70
C GLY A 942 -19.08 -3.98 21.35
N PHE A 943 -19.63 -3.46 20.25
CA PHE A 943 -19.37 -3.89 18.89
C PHE A 943 -19.20 -2.69 17.95
N PRO A 944 -18.53 -2.85 16.79
CA PRO A 944 -18.36 -1.79 15.81
C PRO A 944 -19.66 -1.52 15.03
N VAL A 945 -20.05 -0.25 14.88
CA VAL A 945 -21.24 0.13 14.07
C VAL A 945 -21.07 -0.24 12.60
N GLU A 946 -19.84 -0.17 12.11
CA GLU A 946 -19.46 -0.51 10.73
C GLU A 946 -19.76 -1.98 10.43
N CYS A 947 -19.74 -2.84 11.45
CA CYS A 947 -20.08 -4.26 11.34
C CYS A 947 -21.60 -4.51 11.30
N ILE A 948 -22.48 -3.53 11.43
CA ILE A 948 -23.91 -3.74 11.22
C ILE A 948 -24.15 -4.05 9.74
N ASN A 949 -24.58 -5.28 9.46
CA ASN A 949 -24.58 -5.85 8.11
C ASN A 949 -25.56 -5.11 7.16
N ASN A 950 -26.74 -4.74 7.67
CA ASN A 950 -27.73 -4.01 6.89
C ASN A 950 -27.56 -2.49 7.02
N VAL A 951 -27.31 -1.81 5.89
CA VAL A 951 -27.14 -0.35 5.84
C VAL A 951 -28.35 0.41 6.40
N ARG A 952 -29.59 -0.03 6.14
CA ARG A 952 -30.78 0.66 6.66
C ARG A 952 -30.88 0.50 8.18
N SER A 953 -30.61 -0.69 8.70
CA SER A 953 -30.56 -0.92 10.16
C SER A 953 -29.47 -0.08 10.81
N ARG A 954 -28.27 -0.01 10.21
CA ARG A 954 -27.17 0.83 10.69
C ARG A 954 -27.56 2.31 10.78
N GLN A 955 -28.22 2.83 9.73
CA GLN A 955 -28.73 4.20 9.70
C GLN A 955 -29.80 4.46 10.76
N GLN A 956 -30.71 3.50 11.00
CA GLN A 956 -31.72 3.60 12.05
C GLN A 956 -31.10 3.62 13.45
N VAL A 957 -30.13 2.74 13.70
CA VAL A 957 -29.35 2.70 14.96
C VAL A 957 -28.63 4.03 15.17
N MET A 958 -27.87 4.51 14.17
CA MET A 958 -27.17 5.79 14.26
C MET A 958 -28.13 6.95 14.54
N LYS A 959 -29.29 6.98 13.87
CA LYS A 959 -30.32 8.00 14.12
C LYS A 959 -30.86 7.96 15.55
N ALA A 960 -31.11 6.78 16.11
CA ALA A 960 -31.56 6.64 17.49
C ALA A 960 -30.50 7.12 18.49
N VAL A 961 -29.24 6.76 18.28
CA VAL A 961 -28.09 7.22 19.08
C VAL A 961 -27.94 8.74 19.01
N MET A 962 -27.96 9.31 17.80
CA MET A 962 -27.88 10.76 17.63
C MET A 962 -29.08 11.48 18.24
N THR A 963 -30.28 10.91 18.19
CA THR A 963 -31.46 11.48 18.86
C THR A 963 -31.28 11.49 20.38
N PHE A 964 -30.71 10.43 20.96
CA PHE A 964 -30.39 10.36 22.39
C PHE A 964 -29.34 11.41 22.78
N LEU A 965 -28.25 11.48 22.01
CA LEU A 965 -27.13 12.39 22.27
C LEU A 965 -27.41 13.83 21.85
N ALA A 966 -28.39 14.14 21.02
CA ALA A 966 -28.67 15.52 20.61
C ALA A 966 -29.68 16.23 21.52
N LYS A 967 -30.49 15.49 22.29
CA LYS A 967 -31.32 16.02 23.40
C LYS A 967 -30.43 16.61 24.47
#